data_AF-A0A5M9MR69-F1
#
_entry.id   AF-A0A5M9MR69-F1
#
_cell.length_a   1.000
_cell.length_b   1.000
_cell.length_c   1.000
_cell.angle_alpha   90.00
_cell.angle_beta   90.00
_cell.angle_gamma   90.00
#
_symmetry.space_group_name_H-M   'P 1'
#
loop_
_entity.id
_entity.type
_entity.pdbx_description
1 polymer ?
#
loop_
_entity_poly.entity_id
_entity_poly.type
_entity_poly.pdbx_seq_one_letter_code
_entity_poly.pdbx_strand_id
1 'polypeptide(L)'
;MALHAHYMKLVGKLTICVLLPYVVCAEDSDGHKRDILDYVDPLIGTANGGHSFAGATLPFGMAKAVADTQGENQGGFSYDTTMVTGFSHMHDSGTGGSPSLGNFPIFVHPNCPQDDLSNCKWQQSSRATVWRKDSVKARPGYFSIQLENGVSAEMTTTNRSALYRFSFGDVSEPLNPVVLVDLMDLPQSRSKGMASVDPSTGRLTGNGTFNPSFGLGSYELHFCADVKGPKIRDTGSWKNNDVDPDQSFISVESSTASSASAGTFVRLHAPTAHSTIMARVGVSFISVEQACENAEREQPHFDFAGTVSAAEKAWREKLGVIRVNADGVSTDLQKVFWSGIYRTMISPQDYTGENPLWESDEPYYDSYYCIWDSYRGVHQLLTLMDPLSQSLMMRSLVDIYRHEGYLPDCRMSLCKGYTQGGSNADVLITEAYLKKVADIDWDTAYEAVIKDAEIEPPNWDVEGRGGLRSWKKLGYIPKDDVDTDGTGLHTRSVSRTLEYAYNDFCIAELAHLLDRQDDYEKYTKRASNWKNVFKEDQKSYIKGVDTNFTGFVQPRLPDGTWAYQDPIFCSPLMNFDSCYLNANGHETYEGSCWLYTFYVPQDMAALITQLGGPKSFTERLSYLHESGILYVGDEQAFLTVFQYHYAGRPALSTKRAHYYIPSQFNTSVSGIPGNDDGGAMGSFAALSMMGLFPVHGQDVYLISPPFFKEFSIRNRDTGKVATVRNINFDPSYKSIYIQSAKRDGNLLRYSQSYVPSNRIRSSVLEQKTYILRPHHAIQTGHHQRPRTFTTAAISPVFVPPLIFIGLLVSLWAWKCFWIVLLQDKLLYISWLPPFARSERIADYENECRPVQWTEKQIRSLDGTKLAVCEGRIPVAQKQDPSNIHDQGVGAASRRKTVVICYFQGNGGSTPLRLPLLSTILRSVASSSPDGINYVVVALSYRGYWTSSGRATQSGIELDAQAFLDWVSKTYTTLDTDLQIILWGHSLGSAIASTAVATYLSRLESGQSPSTAAGSPVPITGLIMEAPTSSTKDMLISLYPQKWLPYRYLWPFLWNNWNSSIAMERMARYREIPSSVSLPPILLLCAEKDEVIPAHAADQLEGDGRRLGLDIRRKDVSGAMHTEAPLKIEGRKEMAKFIIQHSSGGTK
;
A
#
# COMPACT_ATOMS: atom_id res chain seq x y z
N MET A 1 42.57 59.59 37.01
CA MET A 1 43.71 59.69 36.09
C MET A 1 43.13 59.72 34.68
N ALA A 2 42.56 60.84 34.23
CA ALA A 2 43.22 61.97 33.53
C ALA A 2 43.98 61.46 32.27
N LEU A 3 43.62 61.79 31.02
CA LEU A 3 42.88 62.96 30.53
C LEU A 3 42.38 62.70 29.09
N HIS A 4 41.06 62.70 28.86
CA HIS A 4 40.37 63.47 27.82
C HIS A 4 38.88 63.13 27.85
N ALA A 5 38.10 64.02 28.43
CA ALA A 5 36.64 63.98 28.41
C ALA A 5 36.12 65.33 27.94
N HIS A 6 35.18 65.26 27.00
CA HIS A 6 34.23 66.27 26.56
C HIS A 6 34.77 67.47 25.76
N TYR A 7 34.25 67.64 24.53
CA TYR A 7 33.56 68.87 24.13
C TYR A 7 32.70 68.64 22.84
N MET A 8 31.45 69.16 22.88
CA MET A 8 30.49 69.46 21.78
C MET A 8 29.79 68.29 21.06
N LYS A 9 28.45 68.12 21.14
CA LYS A 9 27.33 68.92 20.58
C LYS A 9 27.34 69.11 19.05
N LEU A 10 26.32 68.50 18.43
CA LEU A 10 25.55 68.90 17.25
C LEU A 10 25.95 68.39 15.84
N VAL A 11 24.94 67.78 15.20
CA VAL A 11 24.66 67.55 13.76
C VAL A 11 25.06 66.18 13.17
N GLY A 12 24.03 65.34 12.94
CA GLY A 12 24.08 64.10 12.16
C GLY A 12 22.95 63.14 12.52
N LYS A 13 21.70 63.48 12.17
CA LYS A 13 20.51 62.66 12.48
C LYS A 13 20.51 61.36 11.66
N LEU A 14 20.30 60.28 12.41
CA LEU A 14 20.20 58.87 12.06
C LEU A 14 19.04 58.60 11.08
N THR A 15 19.33 58.05 9.91
CA THR A 15 18.36 57.32 9.09
C THR A 15 18.43 55.85 9.50
N ILE A 16 17.47 55.40 10.30
CA ILE A 16 17.17 53.98 10.51
C ILE A 16 16.39 53.53 9.27
N CYS A 17 17.06 52.86 8.33
CA CYS A 17 16.39 52.05 7.31
C CYS A 17 16.17 50.65 7.89
N VAL A 18 14.94 50.39 8.34
CA VAL A 18 14.44 49.03 8.55
C VAL A 18 14.35 48.35 7.18
N LEU A 19 15.27 47.43 6.90
CA LEU A 19 15.13 46.46 5.81
C LEU A 19 14.20 45.34 6.29
N LEU A 20 12.90 45.55 6.12
CA LEU A 20 11.89 44.48 6.18
C LEU A 20 12.08 43.56 4.97
N PRO A 21 12.12 42.21 5.15
CA PRO A 21 12.08 41.30 4.03
C PRO A 21 10.66 41.31 3.46
N TYR A 22 10.52 41.78 2.22
CA TYR A 22 9.28 41.67 1.45
C TYR A 22 8.98 40.19 1.18
N VAL A 23 8.17 39.60 2.05
CA VAL A 23 7.39 38.39 1.79
C VAL A 23 6.10 38.83 1.09
N VAL A 24 6.04 38.62 -0.23
CA VAL A 24 4.80 38.86 -1.00
C VAL A 24 4.33 37.54 -1.57
N CYS A 25 3.28 37.04 -0.92
CA CYS A 25 2.43 35.92 -1.30
C CYS A 25 1.56 36.28 -2.51
N ALA A 26 1.17 35.28 -3.30
CA ALA A 26 0.10 35.42 -4.28
C ALA A 26 -1.23 35.71 -3.54
N GLU A 27 -1.95 36.73 -3.98
CA GLU A 27 -3.29 37.08 -3.47
C GLU A 27 -4.35 36.28 -4.22
N ASP A 28 -5.18 35.55 -3.48
CA ASP A 28 -6.43 34.99 -3.97
C ASP A 28 -7.53 36.06 -3.90
N SER A 29 -8.63 35.90 -4.65
CA SER A 29 -9.69 36.91 -4.78
C SER A 29 -10.43 37.28 -3.48
N ASP A 30 -10.15 36.58 -2.37
CA ASP A 30 -10.72 36.79 -1.03
C ASP A 30 -9.73 37.43 -0.01
N GLY A 31 -8.54 37.87 -0.43
CA GLY A 31 -7.64 38.65 0.44
C GLY A 31 -6.95 37.87 1.58
N HIS A 32 -7.13 36.54 1.66
CA HIS A 32 -6.35 35.67 2.53
C HIS A 32 -5.12 35.13 1.79
N LYS A 33 -3.92 35.50 2.25
CA LYS A 33 -2.66 34.89 1.80
C LYS A 33 -2.57 33.46 2.33
N ARG A 34 -2.68 32.45 1.46
CA ARG A 34 -2.46 31.04 1.83
C ARG A 34 -0.99 30.77 2.10
N ASP A 35 -0.72 29.99 3.14
CA ASP A 35 0.62 29.54 3.52
C ASP A 35 1.05 28.40 2.59
N ILE A 36 2.35 28.28 2.30
CA ILE A 36 2.89 27.16 1.50
C ILE A 36 2.59 25.80 2.15
N LEU A 37 2.57 25.76 3.49
CA LEU A 37 2.27 24.55 4.24
C LEU A 37 0.80 24.11 4.09
N ASP A 38 -0.12 25.00 3.71
CA ASP A 38 -1.52 24.63 3.43
C ASP A 38 -1.66 23.69 2.23
N TYR A 39 -0.62 23.62 1.40
CA TYR A 39 -0.52 22.71 0.26
C TYR A 39 0.27 21.44 0.57
N VAL A 40 0.77 21.26 1.78
CA VAL A 40 1.46 20.02 2.17
C VAL A 40 0.49 19.15 2.95
N ASP A 41 0.17 18.01 2.36
CA ASP A 41 -0.63 16.94 2.93
C ASP A 41 0.24 15.70 3.15
N PRO A 42 0.69 15.44 4.40
CA PRO A 42 1.47 14.25 4.74
C PRO A 42 0.68 12.93 4.67
N LEU A 43 -0.65 12.95 4.53
CA LEU A 43 -1.44 11.72 4.46
C LEU A 43 -1.42 11.07 3.07
N ILE A 44 -0.98 11.80 2.04
CA ILE A 44 -0.83 11.25 0.69
C ILE A 44 0.26 10.17 0.71
N GLY A 45 -0.13 8.93 0.37
CA GLY A 45 0.74 7.76 0.38
C GLY A 45 0.68 6.92 1.65
N THR A 46 -0.27 7.17 2.55
CA THR A 46 -0.49 6.36 3.77
C THR A 46 -1.38 5.14 3.55
N ALA A 47 -1.81 4.88 2.31
CA ALA A 47 -2.68 3.77 1.95
C ALA A 47 -2.24 3.13 0.63
N ASN A 48 -2.67 1.88 0.40
CA ASN A 48 -2.48 1.10 -0.83
C ASN A 48 -1.01 0.96 -1.25
N GLY A 49 -0.14 0.62 -0.29
CA GLY A 49 1.28 0.38 -0.57
C GLY A 49 2.13 1.63 -0.77
N GLY A 50 1.65 2.83 -0.38
CA GLY A 50 2.46 4.05 -0.50
C GLY A 50 3.55 4.20 0.58
N HIS A 51 3.31 3.61 1.77
CA HIS A 51 4.25 3.55 2.91
C HIS A 51 4.80 4.91 3.40
N SER A 52 4.18 6.03 3.00
CA SER A 52 4.66 7.37 3.34
C SER A 52 4.52 7.69 4.82
N PHE A 53 5.52 8.37 5.38
CA PHE A 53 5.45 8.86 6.76
C PHE A 53 4.55 10.10 6.87
N ALA A 54 3.52 10.01 7.73
CA ALA A 54 2.55 11.08 7.95
C ALA A 54 2.75 11.87 9.26
N GLY A 55 3.70 11.45 10.09
CA GLY A 55 3.87 12.02 11.43
C GLY A 55 4.56 13.38 11.47
N ALA A 56 4.85 13.82 12.69
CA ALA A 56 5.62 15.02 12.93
C ALA A 56 7.13 14.76 12.81
N THR A 57 7.80 15.53 11.96
CA THR A 57 9.26 15.54 11.82
C THR A 57 9.74 16.91 11.35
N LEU A 58 11.02 17.21 11.61
CA LEU A 58 11.74 18.30 10.94
C LEU A 58 12.24 17.81 9.56
N PRO A 59 12.61 18.71 8.63
CA PRO A 59 13.37 18.30 7.45
C PRO A 59 14.61 17.50 7.87
N PHE A 60 14.71 16.27 7.38
CA PHE A 60 15.75 15.27 7.70
C PHE A 60 15.88 14.90 9.18
N GLY A 61 14.92 15.28 10.04
CA GLY A 61 15.07 15.13 11.48
C GLY A 61 15.11 13.67 11.93
N MET A 62 15.96 13.35 12.92
CA MET A 62 16.04 12.00 13.50
C MET A 62 14.73 11.60 14.18
N ALA A 63 14.15 12.47 15.01
CA ALA A 63 12.87 12.21 15.65
C ALA A 63 11.70 12.32 14.65
N LYS A 64 10.93 11.25 14.55
CA LYS A 64 9.76 11.11 13.69
C LYS A 64 8.61 10.52 14.51
N ALA A 65 7.72 11.38 15.00
CA ALA A 65 6.62 10.98 15.88
C ALA A 65 5.33 10.70 15.10
N VAL A 66 4.77 9.49 15.21
CA VAL A 66 3.46 9.14 14.64
C VAL A 66 2.74 8.10 15.51
N ALA A 67 1.50 7.76 15.15
CA ALA A 67 0.77 6.63 15.73
C ALA A 67 1.12 5.31 15.03
N ASP A 68 1.37 4.26 15.81
CA ASP A 68 1.80 2.97 15.32
C ASP A 68 0.59 2.08 15.03
N THR A 69 0.31 1.87 13.75
CA THR A 69 -0.80 1.03 13.27
C THR A 69 -0.38 -0.41 12.99
N GLN A 70 -1.34 -1.32 12.75
CA GLN A 70 -1.06 -2.70 12.35
C GLN A 70 -1.35 -2.89 10.86
N GLY A 71 -0.43 -3.44 10.07
CA GLY A 71 -0.62 -3.67 8.63
C GLY A 71 0.55 -3.12 7.83
N GLU A 72 0.28 -2.44 6.71
CA GLU A 72 1.27 -1.71 5.89
C GLU A 72 1.76 -0.44 6.61
N ASN A 73 2.45 -0.63 7.73
CA ASN A 73 2.86 0.38 8.71
C ASN A 73 4.34 0.75 8.63
N GLN A 74 4.95 0.68 7.44
CA GLN A 74 6.36 0.96 7.21
C GLN A 74 6.76 2.40 7.62
N GLY A 75 5.84 3.36 7.41
CA GLY A 75 5.94 4.73 7.94
C GLY A 75 5.31 4.93 9.33
N GLY A 76 5.08 3.85 10.09
CA GLY A 76 4.39 3.80 11.38
C GLY A 76 2.86 3.84 11.29
N PHE A 77 2.32 4.80 10.53
CA PHE A 77 0.88 4.99 10.36
C PHE A 77 0.39 4.62 8.97
N SER A 78 -0.67 3.80 8.93
CA SER A 78 -1.34 3.36 7.72
C SER A 78 -2.84 3.59 7.81
N TYR A 79 -3.39 4.28 6.80
CA TYR A 79 -4.80 4.64 6.74
C TYR A 79 -5.71 3.46 6.32
N ASP A 80 -5.10 2.35 5.88
CA ASP A 80 -5.80 1.09 5.52
C ASP A 80 -6.23 0.27 6.74
N THR A 81 -5.82 0.70 7.92
CA THR A 81 -5.93 -0.07 9.16
C THR A 81 -6.93 0.61 10.10
N THR A 82 -7.29 -0.05 11.20
CA THR A 82 -8.26 0.51 12.16
C THR A 82 -7.73 0.59 13.59
N MET A 83 -6.55 0.01 13.86
CA MET A 83 -6.03 -0.15 15.21
C MET A 83 -4.71 0.59 15.38
N VAL A 84 -4.59 1.34 16.47
CA VAL A 84 -3.32 1.92 16.96
C VAL A 84 -2.85 1.12 18.17
N THR A 85 -1.55 0.78 18.19
CA THR A 85 -0.92 -0.01 19.25
C THR A 85 -0.02 0.81 20.19
N GLY A 86 0.34 2.03 19.77
CA GLY A 86 1.35 2.85 20.40
C GLY A 86 1.55 4.17 19.67
N PHE A 87 2.38 5.02 20.23
CA PHE A 87 2.93 6.20 19.58
C PHE A 87 4.44 6.20 19.76
N SER A 88 5.19 5.96 18.70
CA SER A 88 6.66 5.89 18.77
C SER A 88 7.32 7.11 18.11
N HIS A 89 8.63 7.21 18.24
CA HIS A 89 9.40 8.46 18.08
C HIS A 89 10.41 8.45 16.93
N MET A 90 10.55 7.31 16.23
CA MET A 90 11.57 7.06 15.21
C MET A 90 10.95 6.23 14.07
N HIS A 91 11.08 6.64 12.82
CA HIS A 91 10.48 5.98 11.66
C HIS A 91 11.28 6.26 10.39
N ASP A 92 11.15 5.39 9.40
CA ASP A 92 11.51 5.67 8.01
C ASP A 92 10.26 6.05 7.18
N SER A 93 10.43 6.37 5.91
CA SER A 93 9.34 6.75 5.00
C SER A 93 9.48 6.07 3.65
N GLY A 94 8.39 5.47 3.19
CA GLY A 94 8.26 4.94 1.84
C GLY A 94 8.94 3.59 1.62
N THR A 95 9.36 2.87 2.67
CA THR A 95 10.17 1.65 2.47
C THR A 95 9.34 0.47 1.94
N GLY A 96 9.90 -0.36 1.05
CA GLY A 96 9.24 -1.56 0.53
C GLY A 96 9.44 -2.86 1.31
N GLY A 97 10.40 -2.89 2.24
CA GLY A 97 10.69 -4.05 3.09
C GLY A 97 9.76 -4.19 4.30
N SER A 98 10.27 -4.88 5.32
CA SER A 98 9.62 -4.86 6.64
C SER A 98 9.53 -3.43 7.17
N PRO A 99 8.61 -3.12 8.09
CA PRO A 99 8.63 -1.85 8.81
C PRO A 99 10.00 -1.61 9.45
N SER A 100 10.34 -0.35 9.71
CA SER A 100 11.61 0.04 10.32
C SER A 100 11.36 0.85 11.57
N LEU A 101 12.29 0.76 12.53
CA LEU A 101 12.27 1.54 13.76
C LEU A 101 10.94 1.38 14.54
N GLY A 102 10.28 2.48 14.90
CA GLY A 102 9.10 2.50 15.74
C GLY A 102 9.37 2.06 17.18
N ASN A 103 10.60 2.29 17.63
CA ASN A 103 11.08 1.84 18.93
C ASN A 103 10.43 2.64 20.06
N PHE A 104 10.28 1.96 21.20
CA PHE A 104 9.86 2.55 22.46
C PHE A 104 8.48 3.21 22.44
N PRO A 105 7.43 2.58 21.88
CA PRO A 105 6.14 3.22 21.77
C PRO A 105 5.57 3.56 23.15
N ILE A 106 5.13 4.80 23.31
CA ILE A 106 4.32 5.20 24.45
C ILE A 106 2.85 4.86 24.20
N PHE A 107 2.15 4.48 25.26
CA PHE A 107 0.70 4.33 25.22
C PHE A 107 0.07 4.91 26.49
N VAL A 108 -1.13 5.48 26.36
CA VAL A 108 -1.87 6.03 27.49
C VAL A 108 -3.18 5.30 27.65
N HIS A 109 -3.31 4.57 28.75
CA HIS A 109 -4.61 4.09 29.20
C HIS A 109 -5.30 5.22 29.97
N PRO A 110 -6.56 5.58 29.65
CA PRO A 110 -7.29 6.60 30.40
C PRO A 110 -7.59 6.17 31.85
N ASN A 111 -7.73 4.86 32.06
CA ASN A 111 -7.91 4.18 33.34
C ASN A 111 -7.60 2.68 33.16
N CYS A 112 -7.42 1.96 34.28
CA CYS A 112 -7.52 0.51 34.30
C CYS A 112 -8.89 0.10 34.85
N PRO A 113 -9.52 -0.97 34.32
CA PRO A 113 -10.80 -1.43 34.82
C PRO A 113 -10.78 -1.69 36.33
N GLN A 114 -11.80 -1.19 37.04
CA GLN A 114 -11.92 -1.28 38.50
C GLN A 114 -10.78 -0.60 39.27
N ASP A 115 -10.02 0.28 38.61
CA ASP A 115 -8.86 0.96 39.16
C ASP A 115 -7.72 0.00 39.59
N ASP A 116 -7.67 -1.20 39.01
CA ASP A 116 -6.68 -2.25 39.28
C ASP A 116 -5.70 -2.40 38.11
N LEU A 117 -4.39 -2.25 38.39
CA LEU A 117 -3.31 -2.37 37.39
C LEU A 117 -3.28 -3.76 36.73
N SER A 118 -3.66 -4.82 37.45
CA SER A 118 -3.68 -6.19 36.89
C SER A 118 -4.73 -6.38 35.79
N ASN A 119 -5.75 -5.51 35.76
CA ASN A 119 -6.79 -5.50 34.73
C ASN A 119 -6.45 -4.61 33.52
N CYS A 120 -5.35 -3.85 33.58
CA CYS A 120 -4.90 -3.04 32.45
C CYS A 120 -4.40 -3.93 31.29
N LYS A 121 -4.49 -3.42 30.06
CA LYS A 121 -4.04 -4.15 28.87
C LYS A 121 -2.58 -3.81 28.59
N TRP A 122 -1.67 -4.72 28.92
CA TRP A 122 -0.24 -4.45 28.88
C TRP A 122 0.38 -4.83 27.53
N GLN A 123 0.07 -6.00 26.99
CA GLN A 123 0.61 -6.43 25.68
C GLN A 123 0.15 -5.56 24.51
N GLN A 124 1.04 -5.32 23.54
CA GLN A 124 0.80 -4.53 22.32
C GLN A 124 -0.49 -4.93 21.59
N SER A 125 -0.70 -6.23 21.38
CA SER A 125 -1.89 -6.78 20.73
C SER A 125 -3.17 -6.54 21.54
N SER A 126 -3.07 -6.62 22.88
CA SER A 126 -4.22 -6.46 23.78
C SER A 126 -4.65 -5.00 23.92
N ARG A 127 -3.69 -4.06 23.98
CA ARG A 127 -3.95 -2.61 24.12
C ARG A 127 -4.33 -1.92 22.82
N ALA A 128 -4.19 -2.62 21.68
CA ALA A 128 -4.58 -2.13 20.37
C ALA A 128 -6.01 -1.54 20.43
N THR A 129 -6.13 -0.28 20.05
CA THR A 129 -7.35 0.50 20.20
C THR A 129 -7.78 1.06 18.87
N VAL A 130 -9.08 0.98 18.58
CA VAL A 130 -9.67 1.53 17.36
C VAL A 130 -9.48 3.04 17.36
N TRP A 131 -9.08 3.61 16.23
CA TRP A 131 -8.99 5.06 16.05
C TRP A 131 -10.16 5.59 15.21
N ARG A 132 -10.57 6.83 15.49
CA ARG A 132 -11.67 7.50 14.78
C ARG A 132 -11.18 8.01 13.43
N LYS A 133 -11.72 7.49 12.34
CA LYS A 133 -11.19 7.72 10.99
C LYS A 133 -11.05 9.20 10.61
N ASP A 134 -12.08 9.99 10.88
CA ASP A 134 -12.13 11.42 10.55
C ASP A 134 -11.38 12.32 11.56
N SER A 135 -10.68 11.73 12.53
CA SER A 135 -9.97 12.49 13.58
C SER A 135 -8.52 12.81 13.23
N VAL A 136 -7.95 12.11 12.24
CA VAL A 136 -6.54 12.26 11.86
C VAL A 136 -6.30 13.65 11.29
N LYS A 137 -5.30 14.35 11.81
CA LYS A 137 -4.80 15.60 11.24
C LYS A 137 -3.28 15.52 11.15
N ALA A 138 -2.76 15.71 9.95
CA ALA A 138 -1.33 15.77 9.70
C ALA A 138 -1.00 17.05 8.95
N ARG A 139 0.09 17.72 9.34
CA ARG A 139 0.70 18.84 8.63
C ARG A 139 2.20 18.89 9.00
N PRO A 140 3.05 19.59 8.25
CA PRO A 140 4.48 19.61 8.53
C PRO A 140 4.81 19.94 9.99
N GLY A 141 5.45 19.00 10.69
CA GLY A 141 5.82 19.13 12.10
C GLY A 141 4.71 18.84 13.14
N TYR A 142 3.52 18.38 12.74
CA TYR A 142 2.41 18.08 13.65
C TYR A 142 1.55 16.91 13.16
N PHE A 143 1.21 16.01 14.09
CA PHE A 143 0.25 14.93 13.85
C PHE A 143 -0.71 14.80 15.04
N SER A 144 -1.97 14.43 14.78
CA SER A 144 -2.92 14.09 15.84
C SER A 144 -3.95 13.07 15.42
N ILE A 145 -4.43 12.28 16.39
CA ILE A 145 -5.42 11.23 16.20
C ILE A 145 -6.26 11.03 17.48
N GLN A 146 -7.51 10.59 17.33
CA GLN A 146 -8.39 10.24 18.44
C GLN A 146 -8.67 8.74 18.46
N LEU A 147 -8.58 8.15 19.65
CA LEU A 147 -8.87 6.75 19.91
C LEU A 147 -10.29 6.58 20.46
N GLU A 148 -10.91 5.43 20.22
CA GLU A 148 -12.26 5.11 20.71
C GLU A 148 -12.32 4.94 22.23
N ASN A 149 -11.18 4.72 22.90
CA ASN A 149 -11.08 4.70 24.35
C ASN A 149 -11.15 6.11 24.99
N GLY A 150 -11.35 7.17 24.19
CA GLY A 150 -11.49 8.55 24.66
C GLY A 150 -10.17 9.34 24.74
N VAL A 151 -9.03 8.73 24.43
CA VAL A 151 -7.73 9.42 24.37
C VAL A 151 -7.56 10.10 23.02
N SER A 152 -7.23 11.39 23.03
CA SER A 152 -6.71 12.11 21.85
C SER A 152 -5.22 12.35 22.05
N ALA A 153 -4.43 12.01 21.04
CA ALA A 153 -2.98 12.20 21.05
C ALA A 153 -2.60 13.24 19.99
N GLU A 154 -1.80 14.22 20.39
CA GLU A 154 -1.15 15.19 19.52
C GLU A 154 0.35 15.08 19.70
N MET A 155 1.12 15.25 18.62
CA MET A 155 2.57 15.13 18.65
C MET A 155 3.26 16.12 17.74
N THR A 156 4.46 16.52 18.16
CA THR A 156 5.41 17.37 17.44
C THR A 156 6.83 16.97 17.81
N THR A 157 7.84 17.46 17.09
CA THR A 157 9.23 17.02 17.24
C THR A 157 10.22 18.16 17.15
N THR A 158 11.37 17.96 17.79
CA THR A 158 12.64 18.63 17.47
C THR A 158 13.55 17.65 16.73
N ASN A 159 14.86 17.86 16.69
CA ASN A 159 15.74 16.98 15.93
C ASN A 159 15.85 15.59 16.56
N ARG A 160 16.00 15.50 17.90
CA ARG A 160 16.26 14.24 18.64
C ARG A 160 15.26 13.99 19.77
N SER A 161 14.15 14.73 19.78
CA SER A 161 13.11 14.54 20.79
C SER A 161 11.70 14.76 20.24
N ALA A 162 10.74 14.03 20.79
CA ALA A 162 9.33 14.10 20.49
C ALA A 162 8.54 14.61 21.69
N LEU A 163 7.54 15.45 21.44
CA LEU A 163 6.64 16.00 22.45
C LEU A 163 5.21 15.58 22.16
N TYR A 164 4.59 14.96 23.15
CA TYR A 164 3.21 14.46 23.09
C TYR A 164 2.32 15.27 24.01
N ARG A 165 1.08 15.46 23.58
CA ARG A 165 -0.01 15.98 24.39
C ARG A 165 -1.19 15.04 24.30
N PHE A 166 -1.61 14.52 25.45
CA PHE A 166 -2.76 13.63 25.59
C PHE A 166 -3.90 14.35 26.28
N SER A 167 -5.08 14.34 25.66
CA SER A 167 -6.31 14.87 26.24
C SER A 167 -7.37 13.76 26.32
N PHE A 168 -8.25 13.86 27.31
CA PHE A 168 -9.26 12.86 27.60
C PHE A 168 -10.66 13.41 27.31
N GLY A 169 -11.42 12.70 26.47
CA GLY A 169 -12.83 12.97 26.19
C GLY A 169 -13.77 12.18 27.11
N ASP A 170 -14.90 11.72 26.57
CA ASP A 170 -15.87 10.89 27.29
C ASP A 170 -15.25 9.54 27.66
N VAL A 171 -14.87 9.39 28.94
CA VAL A 171 -14.38 8.14 29.51
C VAL A 171 -15.44 7.52 30.42
N SER A 172 -15.59 6.19 30.35
CA SER A 172 -16.64 5.44 31.06
C SER A 172 -16.38 5.27 32.56
N GLU A 173 -15.13 5.40 32.99
CA GLU A 173 -14.68 5.21 34.37
C GLU A 173 -13.89 6.45 34.85
N PRO A 174 -13.74 6.65 36.17
CA PRO A 174 -12.92 7.72 36.72
C PRO A 174 -11.50 7.72 36.12
N LEU A 175 -11.02 8.88 35.68
CA LEU A 175 -9.70 9.02 35.09
C LEU A 175 -8.60 8.72 36.12
N ASN A 176 -7.76 7.74 35.84
CA ASN A 176 -6.49 7.51 36.53
C ASN A 176 -5.47 7.05 35.48
N PRO A 177 -4.94 7.99 34.67
CA PRO A 177 -4.22 7.64 33.46
C PRO A 177 -2.94 6.87 33.75
N VAL A 178 -2.65 5.86 32.96
CA VAL A 178 -1.38 5.12 32.96
C VAL A 178 -0.64 5.44 31.68
N VAL A 179 0.53 6.07 31.81
CA VAL A 179 1.47 6.28 30.71
C VAL A 179 2.52 5.18 30.80
N LEU A 180 2.66 4.38 29.75
CA LEU A 180 3.67 3.32 29.65
C LEU A 180 4.63 3.61 28.50
N VAL A 181 5.86 3.12 28.63
CA VAL A 181 6.82 2.94 27.52
C VAL A 181 7.05 1.45 27.38
N ASP A 182 6.78 0.90 26.19
CA ASP A 182 7.07 -0.50 25.86
C ASP A 182 8.45 -0.59 25.22
N LEU A 183 9.23 -1.64 25.50
CA LEU A 183 10.55 -1.86 24.90
C LEU A 183 10.48 -2.38 23.46
N MET A 184 9.29 -2.52 22.88
CA MET A 184 9.11 -3.00 21.50
C MET A 184 9.50 -1.99 20.43
N ASP A 185 9.70 -2.52 19.22
CA ASP A 185 9.82 -1.83 17.94
C ASP A 185 8.71 -2.31 16.98
N LEU A 186 8.46 -1.57 15.89
CA LEU A 186 7.42 -1.92 14.91
C LEU A 186 7.60 -3.33 14.32
N PRO A 187 8.83 -3.75 13.94
CA PRO A 187 9.09 -5.09 13.41
C PRO A 187 9.07 -6.21 14.45
N GLN A 188 8.96 -5.87 15.73
CA GLN A 188 9.12 -6.80 16.85
C GLN A 188 10.49 -7.52 16.83
N SER A 189 11.55 -6.80 16.44
CA SER A 189 12.90 -7.34 16.28
C SER A 189 13.74 -7.33 17.56
N ARG A 190 13.25 -6.72 18.65
CA ARG A 190 14.01 -6.62 19.92
C ARG A 190 14.57 -7.97 20.37
N SER A 191 15.88 -7.99 20.60
CA SER A 191 16.60 -9.11 21.22
C SER A 191 16.92 -8.87 22.70
N LYS A 192 17.28 -7.63 23.06
CA LYS A 192 17.61 -7.20 24.43
C LYS A 192 16.93 -5.89 24.77
N GLY A 193 16.68 -5.62 26.04
CA GLY A 193 16.28 -4.30 26.49
C GLY A 193 16.16 -4.19 28.00
N MET A 194 16.39 -2.98 28.49
CA MET A 194 16.28 -2.62 29.90
C MET A 194 15.45 -1.36 30.03
N ALA A 195 14.60 -1.29 31.05
CA ALA A 195 13.85 -0.08 31.37
C ALA A 195 13.83 0.15 32.88
N SER A 196 13.82 1.41 33.27
CA SER A 196 13.67 1.85 34.65
C SER A 196 12.70 3.02 34.75
N VAL A 197 12.15 3.20 35.95
CA VAL A 197 11.35 4.36 36.32
C VAL A 197 11.87 4.93 37.64
N ASP A 198 12.03 6.25 37.71
CA ASP A 198 12.30 6.95 38.98
C ASP A 198 10.96 7.22 39.69
N PRO A 199 10.68 6.60 40.86
CA PRO A 199 9.41 6.78 41.55
C PRO A 199 9.14 8.21 42.03
N SER A 200 10.19 9.01 42.21
CA SER A 200 10.08 10.37 42.72
C SER A 200 9.73 11.40 41.64
N THR A 201 10.26 11.20 40.43
CA THR A 201 10.07 12.11 39.29
C THR A 201 9.12 11.57 38.23
N GLY A 202 8.90 10.25 38.18
CA GLY A 202 8.17 9.57 37.12
C GLY A 202 8.94 9.50 35.80
N ARG A 203 10.25 9.77 35.80
CA ARG A 203 11.09 9.65 34.61
C ARG A 203 11.24 8.19 34.23
N LEU A 204 10.94 7.87 32.97
CA LEU A 204 11.06 6.53 32.38
C LEU A 204 12.31 6.54 31.48
N THR A 205 13.22 5.60 31.68
CA THR A 205 14.46 5.49 30.88
C THR A 205 14.70 4.06 30.45
N GLY A 206 15.41 3.86 29.35
CA GLY A 206 15.77 2.51 28.95
C GLY A 206 16.48 2.43 27.62
N ASN A 207 16.74 1.19 27.20
CA ASN A 207 17.40 0.86 25.95
C ASN A 207 16.89 -0.45 25.37
N GLY A 208 17.31 -0.73 24.14
CA GLY A 208 17.04 -1.99 23.47
C GLY A 208 17.97 -2.22 22.29
N THR A 209 18.19 -3.49 21.98
CA THR A 209 18.93 -3.95 20.79
C THR A 209 17.95 -4.48 19.76
N PHE A 210 18.02 -3.95 18.54
CA PHE A 210 17.07 -4.17 17.45
C PHE A 210 17.80 -4.50 16.15
N ASN A 211 17.06 -4.97 15.15
CA ASN A 211 17.60 -5.27 13.83
C ASN A 211 17.11 -4.21 12.81
N PRO A 212 17.91 -3.91 11.77
CA PRO A 212 17.46 -3.09 10.66
C PRO A 212 16.34 -3.81 9.89
N SER A 213 15.45 -3.06 9.25
CA SER A 213 14.35 -3.64 8.48
C SER A 213 14.79 -4.25 7.14
N PHE A 214 15.92 -3.76 6.61
CA PHE A 214 16.47 -4.17 5.33
C PHE A 214 17.99 -4.05 5.33
N GLY A 215 18.64 -4.99 6.02
CA GLY A 215 20.08 -5.05 6.12
C GLY A 215 20.57 -6.14 7.05
N LEU A 216 21.86 -6.11 7.33
CA LEU A 216 22.53 -7.04 8.24
C LEU A 216 23.12 -6.30 9.43
N GLY A 217 22.96 -6.89 10.61
CA GLY A 217 23.49 -6.36 11.87
C GLY A 217 22.40 -6.09 12.88
N SER A 218 22.76 -5.34 13.91
CA SER A 218 21.87 -4.88 14.96
C SER A 218 22.35 -3.53 15.47
N TYR A 219 21.44 -2.71 15.98
CA TYR A 219 21.75 -1.43 16.59
C TYR A 219 21.14 -1.34 17.99
N GLU A 220 21.73 -0.49 18.82
CA GLU A 220 21.21 -0.17 20.15
C GLU A 220 20.62 1.24 20.13
N LEU A 221 19.44 1.40 20.73
CA LEU A 221 18.79 2.70 20.86
C LEU A 221 18.38 2.90 22.31
N HIS A 222 18.44 4.16 22.75
CA HIS A 222 18.16 4.57 24.11
C HIS A 222 17.06 5.62 24.12
N PHE A 223 16.25 5.62 25.17
CA PHE A 223 15.19 6.62 25.37
C PHE A 223 15.20 7.20 26.78
N CYS A 224 14.66 8.41 26.88
CA CYS A 224 14.36 9.08 28.12
C CYS A 224 13.02 9.81 27.99
N ALA A 225 12.03 9.43 28.79
CA ALA A 225 10.68 9.97 28.75
C ALA A 225 10.31 10.65 30.08
N ASP A 226 10.02 11.94 30.03
CA ASP A 226 9.53 12.74 31.15
C ASP A 226 8.03 13.01 30.99
N VAL A 227 7.27 12.80 32.07
CA VAL A 227 5.82 13.02 32.08
C VAL A 227 5.47 14.27 32.88
N LYS A 228 4.72 15.19 32.27
CA LYS A 228 4.19 16.40 32.90
C LYS A 228 2.67 16.29 32.99
N GLY A 229 2.16 16.24 34.22
CA GLY A 229 0.73 16.07 34.46
C GLY A 229 0.36 16.18 35.95
N PRO A 230 -0.75 15.57 36.37
CA PRO A 230 -1.13 15.44 37.77
C PRO A 230 -0.06 14.73 38.62
N LYS A 231 -0.27 14.69 39.93
CA LYS A 231 0.64 13.97 40.84
C LYS A 231 0.74 12.50 40.47
N ILE A 232 1.95 11.96 40.57
CA ILE A 232 2.24 10.54 40.45
C ILE A 232 1.53 9.80 41.58
N ARG A 233 0.86 8.71 41.21
CA ARG A 233 0.17 7.81 42.12
C ARG A 233 1.00 6.54 42.33
N ASP A 234 1.27 5.84 41.24
CA ASP A 234 2.01 4.58 41.22
C ASP A 234 3.05 4.62 40.08
N THR A 235 4.15 3.91 40.25
CA THR A 235 5.13 3.63 39.19
C THR A 235 5.45 2.15 39.22
N GLY A 236 5.98 1.59 38.14
CA GLY A 236 6.44 0.21 38.18
C GLY A 236 6.88 -0.31 36.82
N SER A 237 6.96 -1.62 36.73
CA SER A 237 7.34 -2.34 35.52
C SER A 237 6.34 -3.43 35.21
N TRP A 238 6.42 -3.94 33.99
CA TRP A 238 5.55 -5.01 33.53
C TRP A 238 6.24 -5.87 32.48
N LYS A 239 5.86 -7.15 32.43
CA LYS A 239 6.27 -8.10 31.40
C LYS A 239 5.07 -8.95 31.03
N ASN A 240 4.77 -9.06 29.74
CA ASN A 240 3.55 -9.71 29.26
C ASN A 240 2.30 -9.04 29.83
N ASN A 241 1.61 -9.71 30.75
CA ASN A 241 0.48 -9.15 31.50
C ASN A 241 0.76 -9.08 33.01
N ASP A 242 1.98 -9.45 33.43
CA ASP A 242 2.39 -9.40 34.83
C ASP A 242 2.93 -8.00 35.12
N VAL A 243 2.17 -7.23 35.90
CA VAL A 243 2.53 -5.89 36.36
C VAL A 243 3.01 -5.95 37.81
N ASP A 244 4.08 -5.22 38.10
CA ASP A 244 4.65 -5.10 39.43
C ASP A 244 4.88 -3.60 39.77
N PRO A 245 4.05 -3.01 40.66
CA PRO A 245 4.18 -1.63 41.10
C PRO A 245 5.32 -1.40 42.12
N ASP A 246 5.92 -2.47 42.67
CA ASP A 246 7.05 -2.38 43.59
C ASP A 246 8.40 -2.51 42.85
N GLN A 247 8.37 -2.98 41.60
CA GLN A 247 9.55 -3.15 40.77
C GLN A 247 9.75 -1.99 39.78
N SER A 248 10.74 -1.13 40.04
CA SER A 248 11.05 0.06 39.23
C SER A 248 12.06 -0.19 38.09
N PHE A 249 12.45 -1.44 37.85
CA PHE A 249 13.46 -1.82 36.85
C PHE A 249 13.10 -3.16 36.22
N ILE A 250 13.28 -3.28 34.91
CA ILE A 250 13.11 -4.53 34.18
C ILE A 250 14.20 -4.75 33.14
N SER A 251 14.55 -6.01 32.94
CA SER A 251 15.44 -6.47 31.87
C SER A 251 14.81 -7.64 31.13
N VAL A 252 14.94 -7.62 29.82
CA VAL A 252 14.41 -8.62 28.91
C VAL A 252 15.48 -9.03 27.92
N GLU A 253 15.70 -10.34 27.80
CA GLU A 253 16.62 -10.93 26.83
C GLU A 253 15.92 -12.12 26.18
N SER A 254 16.09 -12.24 24.87
CA SER A 254 15.53 -13.31 24.06
C SER A 254 16.56 -13.73 23.02
N SER A 255 16.71 -15.04 22.81
CA SER A 255 17.59 -15.60 21.77
C SER A 255 17.06 -15.39 20.35
N THR A 256 15.80 -15.01 20.21
CA THR A 256 15.14 -14.67 18.93
C THR A 256 14.35 -13.37 19.09
N ALA A 257 14.03 -12.72 17.97
CA ALA A 257 13.08 -11.60 17.93
C ALA A 257 11.83 -11.92 18.78
N SER A 258 11.49 -11.05 19.72
CA SER A 258 10.49 -11.30 20.76
C SER A 258 9.26 -10.43 20.54
N SER A 259 8.08 -11.05 20.46
CA SER A 259 6.79 -10.36 20.49
C SER A 259 6.29 -10.08 21.92
N ALA A 260 7.07 -10.44 22.94
CA ALA A 260 6.72 -10.22 24.33
C ALA A 260 7.01 -8.75 24.72
N SER A 261 5.93 -8.01 24.75
CA SER A 261 5.78 -6.66 25.31
C SER A 261 6.25 -6.60 26.78
N ALA A 262 7.07 -5.60 27.12
CA ALA A 262 7.59 -5.36 28.48
C ALA A 262 8.11 -3.93 28.61
N GLY A 263 8.06 -3.34 29.80
CA GLY A 263 8.57 -1.99 30.01
C GLY A 263 8.23 -1.40 31.37
N THR A 264 8.16 -0.08 31.44
CA THR A 264 7.87 0.67 32.67
C THR A 264 6.68 1.60 32.48
N PHE A 265 6.04 1.97 33.60
CA PHE A 265 4.86 2.84 33.58
C PHE A 265 4.85 3.85 34.73
N VAL A 266 4.09 4.91 34.53
CA VAL A 266 3.69 5.88 35.54
C VAL A 266 2.17 6.00 35.51
N ARG A 267 1.53 5.80 36.65
CA ARG A 267 0.11 6.08 36.86
C ARG A 267 -0.05 7.42 37.56
N LEU A 268 -0.92 8.26 37.02
CA LEU A 268 -1.21 9.59 37.55
C LEU A 268 -2.58 9.60 38.22
N HIS A 269 -2.74 10.50 39.20
CA HIS A 269 -4.05 10.86 39.70
C HIS A 269 -4.91 11.51 38.60
N ALA A 270 -6.23 11.48 38.80
CA ALA A 270 -7.19 12.13 37.91
C ALA A 270 -6.77 13.57 37.55
N PRO A 271 -6.65 13.89 36.25
CA PRO A 271 -6.50 15.27 35.81
C PRO A 271 -7.70 16.10 36.28
N THR A 272 -7.47 17.32 36.76
CA THR A 272 -8.56 18.30 36.96
C THR A 272 -9.28 18.52 35.62
N ALA A 273 -10.59 18.73 35.62
CA ALA A 273 -11.37 18.96 34.40
C ALA A 273 -10.64 19.97 33.48
N HIS A 274 -10.45 19.61 32.20
CA HIS A 274 -9.66 20.33 31.16
C HIS A 274 -8.13 20.19 31.19
N SER A 275 -7.52 19.35 32.04
CA SER A 275 -6.05 19.18 32.04
C SER A 275 -5.56 18.05 31.12
N THR A 276 -4.49 18.34 30.38
CA THR A 276 -3.79 17.43 29.48
C THR A 276 -2.57 16.81 30.17
N ILE A 277 -2.17 15.61 29.77
CA ILE A 277 -0.85 15.05 30.10
C ILE A 277 0.09 15.34 28.94
N MET A 278 1.34 15.67 29.26
CA MET A 278 2.39 15.76 28.25
C MET A 278 3.49 14.75 28.53
N ALA A 279 4.06 14.20 27.46
CA ALA A 279 5.24 13.36 27.53
C ALA A 279 6.30 13.94 26.60
N ARG A 280 7.51 14.16 27.11
CA ARG A 280 8.68 14.55 26.33
C ARG A 280 9.59 13.34 26.26
N VAL A 281 9.92 12.88 25.05
CA VAL A 281 10.75 11.70 24.84
C VAL A 281 11.97 12.07 24.02
N GLY A 282 13.15 11.91 24.60
CA GLY A 282 14.44 12.01 23.92
C GLY A 282 14.93 10.63 23.50
N VAL A 283 15.64 10.58 22.39
CA VAL A 283 16.23 9.36 21.84
C VAL A 283 17.72 9.58 21.56
N SER A 284 18.51 8.50 21.65
CA SER A 284 19.93 8.51 21.30
C SER A 284 20.44 7.12 20.93
N PHE A 285 21.36 7.05 19.97
CA PHE A 285 22.11 5.83 19.66
C PHE A 285 23.36 5.67 20.55
N ILE A 286 23.67 6.65 21.38
CA ILE A 286 24.87 6.66 22.24
C ILE A 286 24.56 6.12 23.64
N SER A 287 23.64 6.75 24.37
CA SER A 287 23.31 6.36 25.74
C SER A 287 21.99 6.92 26.25
N VAL A 288 21.52 6.43 27.40
CA VAL A 288 20.34 6.97 28.11
C VAL A 288 20.57 8.42 28.54
N GLU A 289 21.77 8.74 29.03
CA GLU A 289 22.15 10.08 29.45
C GLU A 289 22.05 11.07 28.28
N GLN A 290 22.62 10.70 27.13
CA GLN A 290 22.52 11.52 25.91
C GLN A 290 21.06 11.68 25.46
N ALA A 291 20.23 10.63 25.56
CA ALA A 291 18.80 10.72 25.26
C ALA A 291 18.07 11.72 26.19
N CYS A 292 18.37 11.70 27.50
CA CYS A 292 17.82 12.68 28.44
C CYS A 292 18.30 14.11 28.15
N GLU A 293 19.60 14.30 27.89
CA GLU A 293 20.16 15.61 27.54
C GLU A 293 19.56 16.17 26.24
N ASN A 294 19.36 15.33 25.23
CA ASN A 294 18.71 15.70 23.98
C ASN A 294 17.29 16.24 24.24
N ALA A 295 16.48 15.53 25.02
CA ALA A 295 15.14 15.98 25.41
C ALA A 295 15.17 17.29 26.21
N GLU A 296 16.00 17.37 27.25
CA GLU A 296 16.07 18.52 28.14
C GLU A 296 16.57 19.78 27.44
N ARG A 297 17.57 19.64 26.56
CA ARG A 297 18.16 20.75 25.80
C ARG A 297 17.21 21.25 24.71
N GLU A 298 16.59 20.35 23.97
CA GLU A 298 15.75 20.72 22.82
C GLU A 298 14.33 21.15 23.24
N GLN A 299 13.81 20.64 24.36
CA GLN A 299 12.44 20.91 24.83
C GLN A 299 12.35 21.15 26.36
N PRO A 300 13.07 22.13 26.93
CA PRO A 300 13.20 22.29 28.39
C PRO A 300 11.89 22.57 29.14
N HIS A 301 10.90 23.19 28.47
CA HIS A 301 9.68 23.72 29.10
C HIS A 301 8.38 23.02 28.68
N PHE A 302 8.45 21.98 27.83
CA PHE A 302 7.28 21.32 27.24
C PHE A 302 6.38 22.32 26.47
N ASP A 303 6.97 23.25 25.73
CA ASP A 303 6.22 24.24 24.93
C ASP A 303 5.74 23.62 23.61
N PHE A 304 4.60 22.93 23.65
CA PHE A 304 4.04 22.25 22.47
C PHE A 304 3.79 23.20 21.30
N ALA A 305 3.19 24.36 21.56
CA ALA A 305 2.84 25.32 20.51
C ALA A 305 4.11 25.95 19.90
N GLY A 306 5.08 26.29 20.75
CA GLY A 306 6.39 26.77 20.31
C GLY A 306 7.14 25.75 19.45
N THR A 307 7.17 24.48 19.86
CA THR A 307 7.80 23.39 19.09
C THR A 307 7.13 23.20 17.73
N VAL A 308 5.80 23.16 17.67
CA VAL A 308 5.05 23.12 16.40
C VAL A 308 5.42 24.30 15.50
N SER A 309 5.42 25.51 16.06
CA SER A 309 5.75 26.72 15.29
C SER A 309 7.20 26.71 14.79
N ALA A 310 8.13 26.16 15.56
CA ALA A 310 9.53 26.02 15.17
C ALA A 310 9.69 24.99 14.04
N ALA A 311 8.99 23.86 14.13
CA ALA A 311 8.99 22.83 13.08
C ALA A 311 8.40 23.37 11.78
N GLU A 312 7.24 24.04 11.83
CA GLU A 312 6.66 24.69 10.65
C GLU A 312 7.58 25.75 10.06
N LYS A 313 8.28 26.53 10.89
CA LYS A 313 9.24 27.53 10.42
C LYS A 313 10.39 26.85 9.65
N ALA A 314 10.94 25.75 10.16
CA ALA A 314 11.97 24.98 9.47
C ALA A 314 11.49 24.48 8.09
N TRP A 315 10.26 23.98 8.01
CA TRP A 315 9.63 23.56 6.76
C TRP A 315 9.40 24.73 5.79
N ARG A 316 8.84 25.86 6.26
CA ARG A 316 8.68 27.08 5.44
C ARG A 316 9.99 27.56 4.87
N GLU A 317 11.06 27.48 5.65
CA GLU A 317 12.38 27.84 5.18
C GLU A 317 12.80 26.92 4.01
N LYS A 318 12.80 25.60 4.20
CA LYS A 318 13.22 24.66 3.13
C LYS A 318 12.37 24.80 1.86
N LEU A 319 11.04 24.86 1.99
CA LEU A 319 10.14 24.94 0.84
C LEU A 319 10.11 26.33 0.18
N GLY A 320 10.30 27.40 0.95
CA GLY A 320 10.23 28.79 0.49
C GLY A 320 11.35 29.22 -0.48
N VAL A 321 12.28 28.33 -0.81
CA VAL A 321 13.25 28.53 -1.90
C VAL A 321 12.59 28.47 -3.26
N ILE A 322 11.43 27.81 -3.38
CA ILE A 322 10.63 27.76 -4.60
C ILE A 322 9.48 28.77 -4.49
N ARG A 323 9.22 29.50 -5.58
CA ARG A 323 8.00 30.31 -5.74
C ARG A 323 7.30 29.90 -7.02
N VAL A 324 5.99 29.75 -6.96
CA VAL A 324 5.15 29.40 -8.12
C VAL A 324 4.12 30.49 -8.37
N ASN A 325 3.89 30.83 -9.64
CA ASN A 325 2.65 31.45 -10.08
C ASN A 325 1.69 30.31 -10.47
N ALA A 326 0.71 30.08 -9.60
CA ALA A 326 -0.27 29.01 -9.73
C ALA A 326 -1.64 29.49 -10.22
N ASP A 327 -1.74 30.68 -10.82
CA ASP A 327 -3.00 31.18 -11.37
C ASP A 327 -3.61 30.19 -12.37
N GLY A 328 -4.82 29.72 -12.09
CA GLY A 328 -5.51 28.73 -12.93
C GLY A 328 -5.03 27.28 -12.77
N VAL A 329 -4.11 27.02 -11.84
CA VAL A 329 -3.69 25.66 -11.44
C VAL A 329 -4.57 25.18 -10.29
N SER A 330 -5.11 23.97 -10.39
CA SER A 330 -5.96 23.41 -9.33
C SER A 330 -5.22 23.29 -7.99
N THR A 331 -5.95 23.42 -6.88
CA THR A 331 -5.40 23.21 -5.54
C THR A 331 -4.85 21.78 -5.39
N ASP A 332 -5.47 20.79 -6.04
CA ASP A 332 -5.02 19.40 -5.99
C ASP A 332 -3.62 19.22 -6.62
N LEU A 333 -3.37 19.84 -7.77
CA LEU A 333 -2.04 19.79 -8.38
C LEU A 333 -1.00 20.55 -7.54
N GLN A 334 -1.39 21.67 -6.93
CA GLN A 334 -0.50 22.37 -6.00
C GLN A 334 -0.17 21.48 -4.79
N LYS A 335 -1.15 20.73 -4.26
CA LYS A 335 -0.93 19.78 -3.18
C LYS A 335 -0.01 18.63 -3.58
N VAL A 336 -0.23 18.02 -4.75
CA VAL A 336 0.66 16.98 -5.30
C VAL A 336 2.10 17.49 -5.39
N PHE A 337 2.29 18.71 -5.90
CA PHE A 337 3.61 19.33 -6.04
C PHE A 337 4.31 19.55 -4.69
N TRP A 338 3.63 20.21 -3.74
CA TRP A 338 4.24 20.58 -2.47
C TRP A 338 4.37 19.38 -1.51
N SER A 339 3.40 18.46 -1.46
CA SER A 339 3.54 17.20 -0.74
C SER A 339 4.66 16.34 -1.33
N GLY A 340 4.81 16.31 -2.66
CA GLY A 340 5.91 15.60 -3.32
C GLY A 340 7.28 16.09 -2.87
N ILE A 341 7.49 17.41 -2.84
CA ILE A 341 8.74 18.02 -2.35
C ILE A 341 8.94 17.75 -0.85
N TYR A 342 7.88 17.85 -0.04
CA TYR A 342 7.97 17.58 1.40
C TYR A 342 8.53 16.19 1.69
N ARG A 343 8.06 15.17 0.97
CA ARG A 343 8.49 13.78 1.19
C ARG A 343 9.96 13.53 0.84
N THR A 344 10.54 14.28 -0.11
CA THR A 344 11.97 14.18 -0.46
C THR A 344 12.92 14.72 0.61
N MET A 345 12.39 15.28 1.70
CA MET A 345 13.16 15.81 2.82
C MET A 345 12.90 15.05 4.12
N ILE A 346 12.34 13.84 4.04
CA ILE A 346 12.12 12.98 5.22
C ILE A 346 13.32 12.05 5.44
N SER A 347 13.90 11.55 4.35
CA SER A 347 15.09 10.68 4.30
C SER A 347 16.12 11.23 3.29
N PRO A 348 17.43 10.94 3.45
CA PRO A 348 18.06 10.29 4.61
C PRO A 348 17.99 11.18 5.87
N GLN A 349 18.19 10.59 7.04
CA GLN A 349 18.00 11.24 8.34
C GLN A 349 19.34 11.77 8.89
N ASP A 350 19.33 12.97 9.48
CA ASP A 350 20.50 13.59 10.10
C ASP A 350 20.71 13.05 11.52
N TYR A 351 21.66 12.12 11.65
CA TYR A 351 22.11 11.50 12.89
C TYR A 351 23.44 12.11 13.37
N THR A 352 23.77 13.34 12.96
CA THR A 352 25.01 14.00 13.38
C THR A 352 25.08 14.10 14.91
N GLY A 353 26.18 13.63 15.49
CA GLY A 353 26.38 13.52 16.94
C GLY A 353 25.72 12.29 17.59
N GLU A 354 25.15 11.38 16.80
CA GLU A 354 24.46 10.16 17.24
C GLU A 354 25.05 8.90 16.55
N ASN A 355 26.32 8.95 16.13
CA ASN A 355 27.01 7.79 15.57
C ASN A 355 27.86 7.08 16.66
N PRO A 356 27.49 5.87 17.10
CA PRO A 356 28.28 5.10 18.07
C PRO A 356 29.38 4.25 17.43
N LEU A 357 29.44 4.16 16.10
CA LEU A 357 30.30 3.20 15.40
C LEU A 357 31.75 3.67 15.28
N TRP A 358 31.95 4.98 15.14
CA TRP A 358 33.25 5.63 15.07
C TRP A 358 33.15 7.11 15.47
N GLU A 359 34.26 7.68 15.90
CA GLU A 359 34.37 9.11 16.19
C GLU A 359 34.81 9.87 14.92
N SER A 360 34.04 10.89 14.53
CA SER A 360 34.35 11.77 13.38
C SER A 360 33.73 13.16 13.59
N ASP A 361 34.38 14.19 13.06
CA ASP A 361 33.87 15.57 13.01
C ASP A 361 32.99 15.83 11.76
N GLU A 362 32.84 14.83 10.89
CA GLU A 362 31.99 14.88 9.71
C GLU A 362 30.49 14.79 10.07
N PRO A 363 29.58 15.33 9.24
CA PRO A 363 28.15 15.07 9.40
C PRO A 363 27.87 13.58 9.21
N TYR A 364 26.84 13.09 9.89
CA TYR A 364 26.45 11.68 9.79
C TYR A 364 24.96 11.58 9.45
N TYR A 365 24.70 11.13 8.22
CA TYR A 365 23.35 10.83 7.73
C TYR A 365 23.17 9.32 7.62
N ASP A 366 21.98 8.83 7.93
CA ASP A 366 21.61 7.40 7.86
C ASP A 366 20.24 7.24 7.18
N SER A 367 19.72 6.01 7.09
CA SER A 367 18.49 5.69 6.35
C SER A 367 18.54 6.09 4.87
N TYR A 368 19.67 5.78 4.22
CA TYR A 368 19.77 5.76 2.76
C TYR A 368 18.97 4.54 2.24
N TYR A 369 17.65 4.67 2.12
CA TYR A 369 16.73 3.60 1.71
C TYR A 369 15.95 3.94 0.43
N CYS A 370 16.34 3.44 -0.73
CA CYS A 370 17.73 3.11 -1.05
C CYS A 370 18.32 4.16 -1.99
N ILE A 371 19.66 4.18 -2.14
CA ILE A 371 20.29 5.10 -3.09
C ILE A 371 19.83 4.75 -4.50
N TRP A 372 19.67 3.47 -4.81
CA TRP A 372 19.00 2.98 -6.01
C TRP A 372 17.73 3.80 -6.32
N ASP A 373 16.79 3.96 -5.39
CA ASP A 373 15.59 4.78 -5.63
C ASP A 373 15.91 6.29 -5.74
N SER A 374 16.55 6.80 -4.68
CA SER A 374 16.68 8.24 -4.44
C SER A 374 17.62 8.94 -5.42
N TYR A 375 18.59 8.24 -6.02
CA TYR A 375 19.42 8.84 -7.06
C TYR A 375 18.61 9.20 -8.30
N ARG A 376 17.43 8.60 -8.54
CA ARG A 376 16.62 8.80 -9.75
C ARG A 376 15.74 10.06 -9.71
N GLY A 377 15.84 10.87 -8.65
CA GLY A 377 15.23 12.20 -8.63
C GLY A 377 15.41 13.02 -7.35
N VAL A 378 15.49 12.37 -6.18
CA VAL A 378 15.54 13.06 -4.87
C VAL A 378 16.78 13.95 -4.77
N HIS A 379 17.97 13.39 -4.97
CA HIS A 379 19.23 14.13 -4.81
C HIS A 379 19.40 15.28 -5.81
N GLN A 380 18.73 15.22 -6.95
CA GLN A 380 18.76 16.21 -8.02
C GLN A 380 17.88 17.38 -7.68
N LEU A 381 16.70 17.07 -7.16
CA LEU A 381 15.80 18.06 -6.62
C LEU A 381 16.49 18.77 -5.45
N LEU A 382 17.11 18.03 -4.51
CA LEU A 382 17.91 18.58 -3.41
C LEU A 382 19.08 19.43 -3.90
N THR A 383 19.81 18.98 -4.92
CA THR A 383 20.86 19.80 -5.54
C THR A 383 20.28 21.14 -6.04
N LEU A 384 19.07 21.20 -6.59
CA LEU A 384 18.49 22.47 -7.02
C LEU A 384 18.04 23.36 -5.85
N MET A 385 17.44 22.78 -4.81
CA MET A 385 16.73 23.51 -3.77
C MET A 385 17.51 23.71 -2.46
N ASP A 386 18.37 22.76 -2.11
CA ASP A 386 19.05 22.64 -0.82
C ASP A 386 20.46 22.03 -0.96
N PRO A 387 21.37 22.70 -1.69
CA PRO A 387 22.72 22.22 -1.94
C PRO A 387 23.55 21.95 -0.68
N LEU A 388 23.25 22.66 0.43
CA LEU A 388 23.92 22.43 1.70
C LEU A 388 23.63 21.03 2.23
N SER A 389 22.36 20.64 2.33
CA SER A 389 22.01 19.29 2.77
C SER A 389 22.56 18.21 1.83
N GLN A 390 22.59 18.46 0.52
CA GLN A 390 23.26 17.56 -0.44
C GLN A 390 24.76 17.41 -0.14
N SER A 391 25.47 18.51 0.18
CA SER A 391 26.89 18.46 0.57
C SER A 391 27.11 17.63 1.83
N LEU A 392 26.28 17.84 2.87
CA LEU A 392 26.38 17.09 4.12
C LEU A 392 26.16 15.58 3.93
N MET A 393 25.19 15.19 3.09
CA MET A 393 24.96 13.78 2.73
C MET A 393 26.17 13.17 2.01
N MET A 394 26.78 13.88 1.05
CA MET A 394 27.96 13.37 0.34
C MET A 394 29.17 13.24 1.28
N ARG A 395 29.40 14.20 2.17
CA ARG A 395 30.44 14.11 3.20
C ARG A 395 30.22 12.91 4.11
N SER A 396 28.98 12.66 4.51
CA SER A 396 28.61 11.47 5.28
C SER A 396 28.90 10.16 4.53
N LEU A 397 28.59 10.06 3.24
CA LEU A 397 28.93 8.86 2.44
C LEU A 397 30.45 8.65 2.35
N VAL A 398 31.22 9.72 2.17
CA VAL A 398 32.69 9.66 2.15
C VAL A 398 33.23 9.23 3.52
N ASP A 399 32.65 9.71 4.61
CA ASP A 399 33.03 9.30 5.97
C ASP A 399 32.69 7.83 6.24
N ILE A 400 31.50 7.37 5.83
CA ILE A 400 31.13 5.94 5.88
C ILE A 400 32.17 5.11 5.13
N TYR A 401 32.57 5.53 3.93
CA TYR A 401 33.62 4.84 3.17
C TYR A 401 34.96 4.76 3.93
N ARG A 402 35.40 5.84 4.58
CA ARG A 402 36.66 5.86 5.35
C ARG A 402 36.68 4.81 6.46
N HIS A 403 35.53 4.54 7.07
CA HIS A 403 35.43 3.65 8.23
C HIS A 403 34.98 2.22 7.89
N GLU A 404 34.10 2.05 6.90
CA GLU A 404 33.54 0.76 6.49
C GLU A 404 34.23 0.16 5.25
N GLY A 405 34.98 0.97 4.50
CA GLY A 405 35.78 0.57 3.36
C GLY A 405 35.05 0.49 2.01
N TYR A 406 33.73 0.68 1.99
CA TYR A 406 32.87 0.66 0.80
C TYR A 406 31.76 1.70 0.92
N LEU A 407 31.25 2.18 -0.22
CA LEU A 407 30.04 3.00 -0.23
C LEU A 407 28.80 2.10 -0.09
N PRO A 408 27.77 2.53 0.65
CA PRO A 408 26.50 1.82 0.70
C PRO A 408 25.67 2.10 -0.55
N ASP A 409 24.91 1.10 -1.03
CA ASP A 409 23.71 1.33 -1.85
C ASP A 409 22.50 1.57 -0.94
N CYS A 410 22.42 0.82 0.17
CA CYS A 410 21.49 1.10 1.25
C CYS A 410 22.21 1.12 2.61
N ARG A 411 21.70 1.93 3.54
CA ARG A 411 22.16 1.96 4.94
C ARG A 411 20.98 2.33 5.83
N MET A 412 20.74 1.55 6.88
CA MET A 412 19.59 1.77 7.76
C MET A 412 19.95 1.52 9.21
N SER A 413 19.59 2.45 10.09
CA SER A 413 19.75 2.33 11.54
C SER A 413 21.15 1.87 11.92
N LEU A 414 22.17 2.55 11.39
CA LEU A 414 23.60 2.27 11.62
C LEU A 414 24.11 0.96 11.01
N CYS A 415 23.27 0.21 10.30
CA CYS A 415 23.61 -1.11 9.75
C CYS A 415 23.82 -1.05 8.24
N LYS A 416 24.63 -1.98 7.71
CA LYS A 416 24.81 -2.15 6.26
C LYS A 416 23.50 -2.67 5.66
N GLY A 417 22.93 -1.93 4.70
CA GLY A 417 21.67 -2.26 4.05
C GLY A 417 21.88 -3.11 2.80
N TYR A 418 20.84 -3.83 2.35
CA TYR A 418 21.01 -4.71 1.19
C TYR A 418 21.13 -3.96 -0.14
N THR A 419 22.03 -4.36 -1.02
CA THR A 419 22.21 -3.78 -2.36
C THR A 419 21.09 -4.22 -3.30
N GLN A 420 20.53 -3.30 -4.10
CA GLN A 420 19.38 -3.55 -4.98
C GLN A 420 19.74 -3.73 -6.46
N GLY A 421 20.60 -2.87 -7.00
CA GLY A 421 21.00 -2.91 -8.41
C GLY A 421 22.50 -2.94 -8.60
N GLY A 422 23.17 -1.89 -8.13
CA GLY A 422 24.62 -1.77 -8.14
C GLY A 422 25.13 -0.79 -7.10
N SER A 423 26.33 -0.24 -7.29
CA SER A 423 26.92 0.75 -6.36
C SER A 423 26.44 2.16 -6.71
N ASN A 424 25.18 2.47 -6.42
CA ASN A 424 24.58 3.71 -6.92
C ASN A 424 25.04 5.00 -6.20
N ALA A 425 25.78 4.88 -5.10
CA ALA A 425 26.51 6.00 -4.50
C ALA A 425 27.50 6.64 -5.50
N ASP A 426 28.03 5.86 -6.46
CA ASP A 426 28.87 6.36 -7.55
C ASP A 426 28.16 7.43 -8.37
N VAL A 427 26.86 7.25 -8.59
CA VAL A 427 26.01 8.19 -9.35
C VAL A 427 25.85 9.49 -8.56
N LEU A 428 25.63 9.39 -7.24
CA LEU A 428 25.47 10.57 -6.37
C LEU A 428 26.76 11.39 -6.26
N ILE A 429 27.91 10.74 -6.07
CA ILE A 429 29.22 11.41 -6.01
C ILE A 429 29.52 12.13 -7.32
N THR A 430 29.35 11.42 -8.45
CA THR A 430 29.59 11.98 -9.78
C THR A 430 28.67 13.17 -10.05
N GLU A 431 27.39 13.05 -9.71
CA GLU A 431 26.43 14.13 -9.83
C GLU A 431 26.83 15.35 -8.99
N ALA A 432 27.17 15.15 -7.72
CA ALA A 432 27.56 16.21 -6.81
C ALA A 432 28.78 16.98 -7.37
N TYR A 433 29.75 16.25 -7.95
CA TYR A 433 30.92 16.85 -8.59
C TYR A 433 30.54 17.68 -9.82
N LEU A 434 29.80 17.08 -10.76
CA LEU A 434 29.34 17.73 -12.00
C LEU A 434 28.57 19.02 -11.74
N LYS A 435 27.76 19.03 -10.67
CA LYS A 435 26.91 20.15 -10.28
C LYS A 435 27.58 21.10 -9.29
N LYS A 436 28.86 20.86 -8.97
CA LYS A 436 29.70 21.71 -8.11
C LYS A 436 29.09 21.89 -6.73
N VAL A 437 28.64 20.80 -6.11
CA VAL A 437 28.32 20.79 -4.68
C VAL A 437 29.63 21.06 -3.93
N ALA A 438 29.60 21.95 -2.94
CA ALA A 438 30.79 22.40 -2.24
C ALA A 438 31.18 21.45 -1.10
N ASP A 439 32.39 21.65 -0.56
CA ASP A 439 32.86 21.10 0.72
C ASP A 439 32.89 19.56 0.81
N ILE A 440 33.28 18.88 -0.27
CA ILE A 440 33.46 17.43 -0.31
C ILE A 440 34.94 17.10 -0.55
N ASP A 441 35.46 16.11 0.16
CA ASP A 441 36.78 15.53 -0.09
C ASP A 441 36.74 14.68 -1.36
N TRP A 442 37.03 15.32 -2.49
CA TRP A 442 36.91 14.69 -3.81
C TRP A 442 37.97 13.63 -4.09
N ASP A 443 39.12 13.68 -3.42
CA ASP A 443 40.16 12.67 -3.59
C ASP A 443 39.72 11.36 -2.95
N THR A 444 39.22 11.40 -1.70
CA THR A 444 38.64 10.21 -1.05
C THR A 444 37.35 9.77 -1.75
N ALA A 445 36.50 10.69 -2.21
CA ALA A 445 35.30 10.32 -2.96
C ALA A 445 35.64 9.59 -4.27
N TYR A 446 36.68 10.02 -4.99
CA TYR A 446 37.15 9.31 -6.18
C TYR A 446 37.74 7.94 -5.84
N GLU A 447 38.54 7.85 -4.76
CA GLU A 447 39.05 6.57 -4.26
C GLU A 447 37.91 5.58 -3.97
N ALA A 448 36.84 6.05 -3.35
CA ALA A 448 35.67 5.25 -2.98
C ALA A 448 34.96 4.64 -4.20
N VAL A 449 34.66 5.44 -5.23
CA VAL A 449 33.99 4.90 -6.43
C VAL A 449 34.89 3.94 -7.22
N ILE A 450 36.22 4.15 -7.19
CA ILE A 450 37.18 3.22 -7.79
C ILE A 450 37.23 1.91 -6.99
N LYS A 451 37.16 1.99 -5.66
CA LYS A 451 37.14 0.81 -4.78
C LYS A 451 35.96 -0.09 -5.12
N ASP A 452 34.74 0.47 -5.20
CA ASP A 452 33.52 -0.27 -5.54
C ASP A 452 33.60 -0.93 -6.93
N ALA A 453 34.24 -0.27 -7.90
CA ALA A 453 34.35 -0.77 -9.26
C ALA A 453 35.45 -1.82 -9.49
N GLU A 454 36.49 -1.86 -8.65
CA GLU A 454 37.68 -2.70 -8.88
C GLU A 454 37.86 -3.82 -7.86
N ILE A 455 37.43 -3.63 -6.61
CA ILE A 455 37.67 -4.58 -5.51
C ILE A 455 36.36 -5.14 -4.98
N GLU A 456 36.14 -6.43 -5.22
CA GLU A 456 34.94 -7.11 -4.77
C GLU A 456 34.91 -7.19 -3.23
N PRO A 457 33.79 -6.85 -2.57
CA PRO A 457 33.65 -7.02 -1.14
C PRO A 457 33.40 -8.48 -0.76
N PRO A 458 33.74 -8.89 0.48
CA PRO A 458 33.47 -10.24 0.97
C PRO A 458 31.98 -10.62 0.92
N ASN A 459 31.09 -9.64 1.12
CA ASN A 459 29.65 -9.81 1.01
C ASN A 459 29.04 -8.67 0.17
N TRP A 460 28.77 -8.92 -1.11
CA TRP A 460 28.20 -7.90 -1.99
C TRP A 460 26.69 -7.72 -1.83
N ASP A 461 26.03 -8.52 -0.97
CA ASP A 461 24.63 -8.27 -0.67
C ASP A 461 24.42 -6.98 0.09
N VAL A 462 25.46 -6.37 0.70
CA VAL A 462 25.31 -5.17 1.54
C VAL A 462 26.29 -4.03 1.24
N GLU A 463 27.20 -4.20 0.30
CA GLU A 463 28.21 -3.19 -0.04
C GLU A 463 28.84 -3.48 -1.42
N GLY A 464 29.41 -2.44 -2.04
CA GLY A 464 30.19 -2.53 -3.27
C GLY A 464 29.52 -3.31 -4.42
N ARG A 465 30.34 -3.95 -5.26
CA ARG A 465 29.90 -4.73 -6.42
C ARG A 465 30.39 -6.18 -6.32
N GLY A 466 29.48 -7.13 -6.46
CA GLY A 466 29.83 -8.55 -6.66
C GLY A 466 29.99 -8.94 -8.12
N GLY A 467 30.52 -10.12 -8.38
CA GLY A 467 30.69 -10.66 -9.73
C GLY A 467 31.79 -9.95 -10.52
N LEU A 468 32.72 -9.23 -9.86
CA LEU A 468 33.68 -8.36 -10.52
C LEU A 468 34.72 -9.13 -11.32
N ARG A 469 35.03 -10.38 -10.94
CA ARG A 469 35.87 -11.25 -11.75
C ARG A 469 35.25 -11.51 -13.12
N SER A 470 33.98 -11.88 -13.14
CA SER A 470 33.22 -12.11 -14.36
C SER A 470 32.96 -10.81 -15.11
N TRP A 471 32.61 -9.72 -14.42
CA TRP A 471 32.46 -8.38 -15.00
C TRP A 471 33.70 -7.95 -15.79
N LYS A 472 34.88 -8.05 -15.19
CA LYS A 472 36.15 -7.63 -15.81
C LYS A 472 36.58 -8.56 -16.94
N LYS A 473 36.29 -9.87 -16.84
CA LYS A 473 36.71 -10.88 -17.83
C LYS A 473 35.75 -11.02 -19.01
N LEU A 474 34.45 -11.06 -18.74
CA LEU A 474 33.38 -11.35 -19.71
C LEU A 474 32.68 -10.08 -20.21
N GLY A 475 32.72 -8.99 -19.44
CA GLY A 475 32.00 -7.76 -19.74
C GLY A 475 30.50 -7.82 -19.43
N TYR A 476 30.07 -8.76 -18.59
CA TYR A 476 28.70 -8.86 -18.06
C TYR A 476 28.71 -9.73 -16.80
N ILE A 477 27.65 -9.64 -16.00
CA ILE A 477 27.39 -10.57 -14.89
C ILE A 477 26.63 -11.77 -15.48
N PRO A 478 27.19 -12.98 -15.46
CA PRO A 478 26.50 -14.15 -15.99
C PRO A 478 25.46 -14.69 -15.01
N LYS A 479 24.43 -15.33 -15.55
CA LYS A 479 23.57 -16.25 -14.79
C LYS A 479 24.38 -17.49 -14.41
N ASP A 480 24.12 -18.06 -13.24
CA ASP A 480 24.83 -19.23 -12.70
C ASP A 480 26.34 -18.96 -12.57
N ASP A 481 26.71 -17.72 -12.21
CA ASP A 481 28.09 -17.33 -11.99
C ASP A 481 28.71 -18.11 -10.83
N VAL A 482 30.00 -18.46 -10.97
CA VAL A 482 30.78 -19.07 -9.91
C VAL A 482 31.83 -18.06 -9.48
N ASP A 483 31.52 -17.32 -8.42
CA ASP A 483 32.45 -16.38 -7.81
C ASP A 483 33.17 -17.00 -6.61
N THR A 484 34.45 -16.70 -6.48
CA THR A 484 35.27 -17.11 -5.34
C THR A 484 35.88 -15.93 -4.59
N ASP A 485 35.69 -14.69 -5.08
CA ASP A 485 36.28 -13.48 -4.49
C ASP A 485 35.39 -12.90 -3.36
N GLY A 486 34.07 -13.09 -3.44
CA GLY A 486 33.11 -12.75 -2.39
C GLY A 486 31.89 -13.69 -2.35
N THR A 487 30.85 -13.29 -1.62
CA THR A 487 29.57 -14.00 -1.52
C THR A 487 28.36 -13.06 -1.60
N GLY A 488 27.23 -13.58 -2.05
CA GLY A 488 25.94 -12.91 -2.06
C GLY A 488 24.95 -13.52 -3.04
N LEU A 489 23.81 -12.87 -3.28
CA LEU A 489 22.75 -13.38 -4.15
C LEU A 489 23.20 -13.40 -5.62
N HIS A 490 23.09 -14.59 -6.24
CA HIS A 490 23.37 -14.83 -7.65
C HIS A 490 22.13 -14.63 -8.54
N THR A 491 21.38 -13.56 -8.27
CA THR A 491 20.21 -13.13 -9.03
C THR A 491 20.51 -11.79 -9.71
N ARG A 492 19.55 -11.24 -10.47
CA ARG A 492 19.63 -9.88 -11.05
C ARG A 492 20.79 -9.71 -12.05
N SER A 493 21.24 -10.78 -12.71
CA SER A 493 22.42 -10.71 -13.60
C SER A 493 22.28 -9.69 -14.74
N VAL A 494 21.07 -9.53 -15.30
CA VAL A 494 20.76 -8.55 -16.34
C VAL A 494 20.74 -7.14 -15.78
N SER A 495 20.01 -6.88 -14.69
CA SER A 495 19.93 -5.53 -14.12
C SER A 495 21.28 -5.07 -13.56
N ARG A 496 22.03 -5.93 -12.85
CA ARG A 496 23.39 -5.64 -12.38
C ARG A 496 24.34 -5.30 -13.52
N THR A 497 24.28 -6.03 -14.65
CA THR A 497 25.08 -5.73 -15.84
C THR A 497 24.79 -4.32 -16.38
N LEU A 498 23.51 -3.94 -16.43
CA LEU A 498 23.08 -2.63 -16.95
C LEU A 498 23.43 -1.50 -15.97
N GLU A 499 23.22 -1.71 -14.68
CA GLU A 499 23.53 -0.72 -13.65
C GLU A 499 25.05 -0.54 -13.50
N TYR A 500 25.85 -1.60 -13.47
CA TYR A 500 27.32 -1.48 -13.44
C TYR A 500 27.86 -0.75 -14.67
N ALA A 501 27.29 -0.98 -15.86
CA ALA A 501 27.67 -0.22 -17.05
C ALA A 501 27.38 1.28 -16.89
N TYR A 502 26.28 1.63 -16.23
CA TYR A 502 25.97 3.02 -15.94
C TYR A 502 26.81 3.61 -14.79
N ASN A 503 27.10 2.84 -13.74
CA ASN A 503 27.99 3.26 -12.67
C ASN A 503 29.41 3.49 -13.21
N ASP A 504 29.92 2.61 -14.10
CA ASP A 504 31.20 2.82 -14.80
C ASP A 504 31.17 4.06 -15.71
N PHE A 505 30.04 4.39 -16.35
CA PHE A 505 29.92 5.68 -17.05
C PHE A 505 30.10 6.87 -16.10
N CYS A 506 29.49 6.83 -14.91
CA CYS A 506 29.61 7.90 -13.93
C CYS A 506 31.07 8.06 -13.47
N ILE A 507 31.76 6.94 -13.20
CA ILE A 507 33.20 6.97 -12.88
C ILE A 507 34.02 7.53 -14.05
N ALA A 508 33.68 7.19 -15.30
CA ALA A 508 34.36 7.76 -16.47
C ALA A 508 34.20 9.29 -16.52
N GLU A 509 32.99 9.82 -16.34
CA GLU A 509 32.75 11.26 -16.30
C GLU A 509 33.54 11.94 -15.17
N LEU A 510 33.57 11.35 -13.97
CA LEU A 510 34.35 11.87 -12.85
C LEU A 510 35.86 11.84 -13.14
N ALA A 511 36.37 10.73 -13.69
CA ALA A 511 37.77 10.58 -14.09
C ALA A 511 38.16 11.60 -15.15
N HIS A 512 37.29 11.87 -16.13
CA HIS A 512 37.53 12.90 -17.15
C HIS A 512 37.68 14.29 -16.53
N LEU A 513 36.80 14.63 -15.58
CA LEU A 513 36.81 15.95 -14.93
C LEU A 513 37.98 16.13 -13.96
N LEU A 514 38.55 15.04 -13.47
CA LEU A 514 39.74 15.00 -12.61
C LEU A 514 41.04 14.77 -13.39
N ASP A 515 41.02 14.87 -14.72
CA ASP A 515 42.16 14.68 -15.61
C ASP A 515 42.85 13.28 -15.49
N ARG A 516 42.06 12.24 -15.20
CA ARG A 516 42.51 10.83 -15.08
C ARG A 516 42.20 10.03 -16.35
N GLN A 517 43.00 10.27 -17.39
CA GLN A 517 42.73 9.78 -18.75
C GLN A 517 42.65 8.24 -18.87
N ASP A 518 43.56 7.50 -18.21
CA ASP A 518 43.56 6.02 -18.29
C ASP A 518 42.28 5.41 -17.71
N ASP A 519 41.81 5.96 -16.58
CA ASP A 519 40.54 5.55 -15.98
C ASP A 519 39.36 5.96 -16.86
N TYR A 520 39.35 7.18 -17.40
CA TYR A 520 38.32 7.62 -18.35
C TYR A 520 38.17 6.65 -19.52
N GLU A 521 39.27 6.24 -20.15
CA GLU A 521 39.24 5.30 -21.28
C GLU A 521 38.77 3.90 -20.86
N LYS A 522 39.27 3.39 -19.73
CA LYS A 522 38.88 2.09 -19.16
C LYS A 522 37.38 2.04 -18.87
N TYR A 523 36.87 3.01 -18.13
CA TYR A 523 35.47 3.02 -17.71
C TYR A 523 34.51 3.41 -18.82
N THR A 524 34.92 4.26 -19.77
CA THR A 524 34.14 4.49 -21.02
C THR A 524 33.94 3.20 -21.81
N LYS A 525 34.98 2.35 -21.89
CA LYS A 525 34.85 1.03 -22.53
C LYS A 525 33.88 0.14 -21.77
N ARG A 526 34.01 0.03 -20.43
CA ARG A 526 33.10 -0.80 -19.61
C ARG A 526 31.66 -0.27 -19.61
N ALA A 527 31.44 1.03 -19.76
CA ALA A 527 30.11 1.62 -19.90
C ALA A 527 29.32 1.10 -21.11
N SER A 528 30.00 0.53 -22.10
CA SER A 528 29.38 -0.11 -23.27
C SER A 528 28.99 -1.59 -23.07
N ASN A 529 29.30 -2.18 -21.91
CA ASN A 529 29.08 -3.58 -21.59
C ASN A 529 27.60 -4.00 -21.61
N TRP A 530 26.65 -3.07 -21.52
CA TRP A 530 25.22 -3.35 -21.68
C TRP A 530 24.90 -4.12 -22.97
N LYS A 531 25.70 -3.93 -24.03
CA LYS A 531 25.56 -4.62 -25.32
C LYS A 531 25.78 -6.14 -25.19
N ASN A 532 26.54 -6.59 -24.19
CA ASN A 532 26.89 -8.00 -24.01
C ASN A 532 25.73 -8.86 -23.52
N VAL A 533 24.66 -8.25 -23.01
CA VAL A 533 23.40 -8.93 -22.62
C VAL A 533 22.24 -8.58 -23.55
N PHE A 534 22.46 -7.82 -24.61
CA PHE A 534 21.43 -7.51 -25.61
C PHE A 534 21.37 -8.59 -26.68
N LYS A 535 20.29 -9.38 -26.70
CA LYS A 535 20.07 -10.45 -27.69
C LYS A 535 19.19 -9.93 -28.84
N GLU A 536 19.80 -9.63 -29.98
CA GLU A 536 19.19 -8.91 -31.12
C GLU A 536 17.93 -9.59 -31.71
N ASP A 537 17.89 -10.92 -31.73
CA ASP A 537 16.82 -11.72 -32.31
C ASP A 537 15.77 -12.15 -31.27
N GLN A 538 15.89 -11.73 -30.01
CA GLN A 538 14.92 -12.09 -28.97
C GLN A 538 13.54 -11.48 -29.29
N LYS A 539 12.49 -12.30 -29.30
CA LYS A 539 11.10 -11.86 -29.47
C LYS A 539 10.39 -11.75 -28.12
N SER A 540 9.28 -11.00 -28.09
CA SER A 540 8.36 -10.97 -26.95
C SER A 540 6.94 -11.28 -27.40
N TYR A 541 6.21 -12.02 -26.56
CA TYR A 541 4.82 -12.40 -26.78
C TYR A 541 3.97 -12.02 -25.58
N ILE A 542 2.76 -11.53 -25.81
CA ILE A 542 1.75 -11.31 -24.75
C ILE A 542 0.58 -12.23 -25.04
N LYS A 543 0.28 -13.16 -24.12
CA LYS A 543 -0.81 -14.14 -24.27
C LYS A 543 -0.74 -14.91 -25.61
N GLY A 544 0.48 -15.27 -26.02
CA GLY A 544 0.76 -16.00 -27.26
C GLY A 544 0.75 -15.15 -28.54
N VAL A 545 0.53 -13.83 -28.45
CA VAL A 545 0.55 -12.91 -29.60
C VAL A 545 1.90 -12.20 -29.65
N ASP A 546 2.57 -12.25 -30.80
CA ASP A 546 3.85 -11.56 -31.05
C ASP A 546 3.64 -10.04 -30.91
N THR A 547 4.50 -9.38 -30.13
CA THR A 547 4.48 -7.92 -29.94
C THR A 547 4.98 -7.16 -31.17
N ASN A 548 5.55 -7.86 -32.16
CA ASN A 548 6.24 -7.32 -33.34
C ASN A 548 7.53 -6.55 -33.03
N PHE A 549 8.05 -6.65 -31.81
CA PHE A 549 9.35 -6.10 -31.43
C PHE A 549 10.36 -7.22 -31.19
N THR A 550 11.57 -7.03 -31.74
CA THR A 550 12.72 -7.91 -31.55
C THR A 550 13.89 -7.17 -30.91
N GLY A 551 14.76 -7.91 -30.24
CA GLY A 551 15.93 -7.39 -29.56
C GLY A 551 15.61 -7.03 -28.11
N PHE A 552 16.02 -7.86 -27.15
CA PHE A 552 15.81 -7.60 -25.71
C PHE A 552 17.06 -7.97 -24.94
N VAL A 553 17.24 -7.32 -23.78
CA VAL A 553 18.20 -7.81 -22.81
C VAL A 553 17.78 -9.21 -22.32
N GLN A 554 18.75 -10.12 -22.22
CA GLN A 554 18.56 -11.50 -21.82
C GLN A 554 19.72 -11.97 -20.93
N PRO A 555 19.46 -12.93 -20.02
CA PRO A 555 20.51 -13.48 -19.18
C PRO A 555 21.49 -14.28 -20.03
N ARG A 556 22.76 -14.29 -19.62
CA ARG A 556 23.84 -14.93 -20.37
C ARG A 556 24.68 -15.79 -19.44
N LEU A 557 25.08 -16.97 -19.88
CA LEU A 557 25.83 -17.94 -19.07
C LEU A 557 27.35 -17.64 -19.11
N PRO A 558 28.15 -18.24 -18.21
CA PRO A 558 29.60 -17.99 -18.16
C PRO A 558 30.35 -18.43 -19.42
N ASP A 559 29.80 -19.39 -20.18
CA ASP A 559 30.35 -19.87 -21.46
C ASP A 559 29.98 -18.98 -22.66
N GLY A 560 29.22 -17.91 -22.44
CA GLY A 560 28.78 -16.97 -23.46
C GLY A 560 27.47 -17.33 -24.16
N THR A 561 26.86 -18.49 -23.85
CA THR A 561 25.55 -18.88 -24.38
C THR A 561 24.41 -18.15 -23.67
N TRP A 562 23.24 -18.07 -24.32
CA TRP A 562 22.08 -17.35 -23.79
C TRP A 562 21.23 -18.23 -22.89
N ALA A 563 20.88 -17.72 -21.71
CA ALA A 563 19.74 -18.20 -20.95
C ALA A 563 18.49 -17.41 -21.33
N TYR A 564 17.32 -17.82 -20.84
CA TYR A 564 16.04 -17.24 -21.23
C TYR A 564 15.26 -16.74 -20.01
N GLN A 565 14.82 -15.49 -20.09
CA GLN A 565 13.76 -14.93 -19.27
C GLN A 565 12.71 -14.33 -20.21
N ASP A 566 11.44 -14.67 -20.01
CA ASP A 566 10.37 -14.08 -20.82
C ASP A 566 10.43 -12.55 -20.72
N PRO A 567 10.44 -11.80 -21.84
CA PRO A 567 10.64 -10.37 -21.76
C PRO A 567 9.63 -9.60 -20.92
N ILE A 568 8.41 -10.12 -20.75
CA ILE A 568 7.35 -9.48 -19.92
C ILE A 568 7.30 -10.04 -18.49
N PHE A 569 8.14 -11.02 -18.14
CA PHE A 569 8.23 -11.54 -16.77
C PHE A 569 8.62 -10.41 -15.81
N CYS A 570 8.06 -10.40 -14.59
CA CYS A 570 8.18 -9.29 -13.64
C CYS A 570 7.58 -7.99 -14.17
N SER A 571 6.38 -8.10 -14.75
CA SER A 571 5.52 -6.96 -15.08
C SER A 571 4.12 -7.18 -14.50
N PRO A 572 3.26 -6.15 -14.46
CA PRO A 572 1.86 -6.32 -14.05
C PRO A 572 1.09 -7.37 -14.86
N LEU A 573 1.61 -7.78 -16.03
CA LEU A 573 1.00 -8.80 -16.88
C LEU A 573 1.49 -10.22 -16.59
N MET A 574 2.62 -10.40 -15.89
CA MET A 574 3.21 -11.71 -15.60
C MET A 574 4.14 -11.66 -14.38
N ASN A 575 3.73 -12.32 -13.30
CA ASN A 575 4.56 -12.61 -12.13
C ASN A 575 5.31 -11.38 -11.58
N PHE A 576 4.57 -10.32 -11.29
CA PHE A 576 5.08 -9.00 -10.89
C PHE A 576 6.15 -9.08 -9.78
N ASP A 577 5.89 -9.78 -8.68
CA ASP A 577 6.78 -9.83 -7.51
C ASP A 577 7.94 -10.85 -7.63
N SER A 578 8.06 -11.56 -8.76
CA SER A 578 9.07 -12.64 -8.89
C SER A 578 10.50 -12.13 -9.10
N CYS A 579 10.71 -10.82 -9.23
CA CYS A 579 12.03 -10.19 -9.35
C CYS A 579 12.45 -9.41 -8.09
N TYR A 580 11.82 -9.69 -6.95
CA TYR A 580 12.21 -9.11 -5.66
C TYR A 580 13.54 -9.67 -5.14
N LEU A 581 14.13 -8.96 -4.19
CA LEU A 581 15.43 -9.30 -3.62
C LEU A 581 15.36 -10.56 -2.74
N ASN A 582 15.54 -11.72 -3.34
CA ASN A 582 15.61 -13.00 -2.62
C ASN A 582 16.38 -14.05 -3.45
N ALA A 583 16.66 -15.20 -2.83
CA ALA A 583 17.41 -16.29 -3.46
C ALA A 583 16.70 -16.92 -4.68
N ASN A 584 15.38 -16.77 -4.79
CA ASN A 584 14.59 -17.23 -5.93
C ASN A 584 14.26 -16.08 -6.92
N GLY A 585 14.82 -14.89 -6.69
CA GLY A 585 14.67 -13.75 -7.59
C GLY A 585 15.24 -14.08 -8.97
N HIS A 586 14.65 -13.48 -9.99
CA HIS A 586 15.05 -13.70 -11.39
C HIS A 586 16.18 -12.74 -11.81
N GLU A 587 16.41 -12.61 -13.12
CA GLU A 587 17.63 -12.00 -13.66
C GLU A 587 17.54 -10.48 -13.83
N THR A 588 16.35 -9.91 -13.62
CA THR A 588 16.11 -8.47 -13.48
C THR A 588 15.66 -8.17 -12.06
N TYR A 589 15.77 -6.90 -11.63
CA TYR A 589 15.34 -6.46 -10.30
C TYR A 589 14.11 -5.57 -10.40
N GLU A 590 12.99 -5.99 -9.81
CA GLU A 590 11.65 -5.33 -9.75
C GLU A 590 11.00 -4.91 -11.08
N GLY A 591 11.71 -5.04 -12.19
CA GLY A 591 11.21 -4.76 -13.53
C GLY A 591 11.42 -5.91 -14.50
N SER A 592 10.73 -5.84 -15.63
CA SER A 592 10.85 -6.80 -16.73
C SER A 592 12.03 -6.48 -17.66
N CYS A 593 12.46 -7.45 -18.48
CA CYS A 593 13.45 -7.17 -19.54
C CYS A 593 12.94 -6.11 -20.53
N TRP A 594 11.61 -5.98 -20.70
CA TRP A 594 11.00 -4.88 -21.44
C TRP A 594 11.39 -3.52 -20.88
N LEU A 595 11.32 -3.34 -19.56
CA LEU A 595 11.73 -2.11 -18.89
C LEU A 595 13.26 -1.92 -18.96
N TYR A 596 14.03 -2.93 -18.57
CA TYR A 596 15.48 -2.86 -18.52
C TYR A 596 16.15 -2.70 -19.89
N THR A 597 15.50 -3.08 -20.99
CA THR A 597 16.02 -2.77 -22.35
C THR A 597 16.13 -1.26 -22.59
N PHE A 598 15.36 -0.44 -21.88
CA PHE A 598 15.44 1.02 -21.96
C PHE A 598 16.45 1.63 -20.99
N TYR A 599 17.10 0.84 -20.13
CA TYR A 599 18.03 1.33 -19.11
C TYR A 599 19.46 1.47 -19.64
N VAL A 600 19.67 2.43 -20.54
CA VAL A 600 21.00 2.81 -21.07
C VAL A 600 21.16 4.34 -21.11
N PRO A 601 20.97 5.05 -19.98
CA PRO A 601 21.03 6.52 -19.92
C PRO A 601 22.36 7.11 -20.43
N GLN A 602 23.45 6.36 -20.36
CA GLN A 602 24.78 6.74 -20.83
C GLN A 602 24.95 6.72 -22.35
N ASP A 603 24.16 5.94 -23.10
CA ASP A 603 24.37 5.71 -24.54
C ASP A 603 23.04 5.54 -25.31
N MET A 604 22.13 6.51 -25.13
CA MET A 604 20.83 6.53 -25.79
C MET A 604 20.92 6.52 -27.32
N ALA A 605 21.99 7.07 -27.90
CA ALA A 605 22.19 7.08 -29.35
C ALA A 605 22.44 5.67 -29.91
N ALA A 606 23.32 4.89 -29.26
CA ALA A 606 23.53 3.50 -29.64
C ALA A 606 22.27 2.66 -29.37
N LEU A 607 21.60 2.86 -28.23
CA LEU A 607 20.36 2.14 -27.93
C LEU A 607 19.28 2.37 -29.00
N ILE A 608 19.04 3.63 -29.39
CA ILE A 608 18.07 3.96 -30.46
C ILE A 608 18.46 3.29 -31.77
N THR A 609 19.74 3.27 -32.12
CA THR A 609 20.24 2.60 -33.33
C THR A 609 19.99 1.10 -33.27
N GLN A 610 20.33 0.47 -32.13
CA GLN A 610 20.15 -0.95 -31.87
C GLN A 610 18.67 -1.38 -31.93
N LEU A 611 17.76 -0.50 -31.51
CA LEU A 611 16.31 -0.73 -31.52
C LEU A 611 15.63 -0.39 -32.86
N GLY A 612 16.40 -0.22 -33.95
CA GLY A 612 15.86 0.00 -35.29
C GLY A 612 15.65 1.46 -35.67
N GLY A 613 16.32 2.39 -34.98
CA GLY A 613 16.28 3.83 -35.22
C GLY A 613 15.13 4.57 -34.54
N PRO A 614 15.06 5.91 -34.69
CA PRO A 614 14.17 6.77 -33.90
C PRO A 614 12.68 6.42 -34.00
N LYS A 615 12.21 5.97 -35.17
CA LYS A 615 10.81 5.59 -35.39
C LYS A 615 10.45 4.33 -34.59
N SER A 616 11.21 3.25 -34.78
CA SER A 616 11.00 1.97 -34.08
C SER A 616 11.13 2.15 -32.57
N PHE A 617 12.13 2.89 -32.11
CA PHE A 617 12.27 3.25 -30.69
C PHE A 617 11.03 3.95 -30.14
N THR A 618 10.50 4.94 -30.85
CA THR A 618 9.29 5.69 -30.44
C THR A 618 8.05 4.79 -30.37
N GLU A 619 7.87 3.91 -31.35
CA GLU A 619 6.75 2.95 -31.38
C GLU A 619 6.85 1.94 -30.23
N ARG A 620 8.05 1.41 -30.00
CA ARG A 620 8.34 0.46 -28.93
C ARG A 620 8.17 1.05 -27.53
N LEU A 621 8.67 2.27 -27.31
CA LEU A 621 8.49 2.99 -26.05
C LEU A 621 7.01 3.31 -25.80
N SER A 622 6.26 3.65 -26.86
CA SER A 622 4.81 3.85 -26.74
C SER A 622 4.07 2.56 -26.41
N TYR A 623 4.49 1.43 -26.98
CA TYR A 623 3.96 0.12 -26.66
C TYR A 623 4.19 -0.25 -25.18
N LEU A 624 5.39 0.02 -24.63
CA LEU A 624 5.69 -0.19 -23.22
C LEU A 624 4.70 0.56 -22.31
N HIS A 625 4.43 1.84 -22.61
CA HIS A 625 3.48 2.66 -21.85
C HIS A 625 2.00 2.26 -22.03
N GLU A 626 1.61 1.66 -23.15
CA GLU A 626 0.19 1.46 -23.52
C GLU A 626 -0.30 0.01 -23.36
N SER A 627 0.62 -0.96 -23.32
CA SER A 627 0.29 -2.39 -23.27
C SER A 627 -0.09 -2.90 -21.88
N GLY A 628 0.20 -2.13 -20.83
CA GLY A 628 0.06 -2.57 -19.43
C GLY A 628 1.30 -3.28 -18.85
N ILE A 629 2.41 -3.37 -19.62
CA ILE A 629 3.69 -3.92 -19.13
C ILE A 629 4.34 -2.97 -18.12
N LEU A 630 4.25 -1.66 -18.33
CA LEU A 630 4.93 -0.68 -17.48
C LEU A 630 4.13 -0.39 -16.21
N TYR A 631 4.79 -0.55 -15.07
CA TYR A 631 4.36 -0.01 -13.79
C TYR A 631 5.20 1.24 -13.49
N VAL A 632 4.54 2.36 -13.18
CA VAL A 632 5.22 3.65 -12.91
C VAL A 632 5.44 3.87 -11.41
N GLY A 633 4.90 2.99 -10.57
CA GLY A 633 5.22 2.94 -9.13
C GLY A 633 6.55 2.25 -8.83
N ASP A 634 7.46 2.16 -9.80
CA ASP A 634 8.83 1.63 -9.67
C ASP A 634 9.79 2.53 -10.47
N GLU A 635 10.95 2.84 -9.91
CA GLU A 635 11.74 4.04 -10.20
C GLU A 635 12.43 4.00 -11.57
N GLN A 636 12.79 2.81 -12.05
CA GLN A 636 13.43 2.66 -13.37
C GLN A 636 12.47 3.09 -14.50
N ALA A 637 11.16 3.13 -14.24
CA ALA A 637 10.16 3.64 -15.17
C ALA A 637 10.26 5.16 -15.39
N PHE A 638 10.79 5.94 -14.45
CA PHE A 638 10.76 7.40 -14.51
C PHE A 638 11.41 7.97 -15.77
N LEU A 639 12.60 7.47 -16.12
CA LEU A 639 13.33 7.94 -17.30
C LEU A 639 12.59 7.62 -18.60
N THR A 640 11.86 6.50 -18.67
CA THR A 640 11.13 6.07 -19.88
C THR A 640 10.10 7.11 -20.34
N VAL A 641 9.50 7.84 -19.40
CA VAL A 641 8.57 8.97 -19.68
C VAL A 641 9.25 10.04 -20.52
N PHE A 642 10.54 10.29 -20.30
CA PHE A 642 11.29 11.37 -20.93
C PHE A 642 12.15 10.94 -22.12
N GLN A 643 12.31 9.64 -22.37
CA GLN A 643 13.21 9.14 -23.42
C GLN A 643 12.82 9.50 -24.86
N TYR A 644 11.58 9.92 -25.13
CA TYR A 644 11.20 10.44 -26.44
C TYR A 644 12.01 11.68 -26.87
N HIS A 645 12.60 12.41 -25.91
CA HIS A 645 13.53 13.50 -26.20
C HIS A 645 14.72 13.03 -27.07
N TYR A 646 15.29 11.87 -26.75
CA TYR A 646 16.43 11.31 -27.49
C TYR A 646 16.07 10.87 -28.91
N ALA A 647 14.79 10.53 -29.16
CA ALA A 647 14.27 10.25 -30.50
C ALA A 647 13.80 11.51 -31.26
N GLY A 648 14.03 12.72 -30.73
CA GLY A 648 13.62 13.99 -31.34
C GLY A 648 12.10 14.25 -31.26
N ARG A 649 11.40 13.59 -30.31
CA ARG A 649 9.95 13.66 -30.13
C ARG A 649 9.54 14.13 -28.71
N PRO A 650 10.08 15.25 -28.20
CA PRO A 650 9.82 15.71 -26.81
C PRO A 650 8.33 15.93 -26.50
N ALA A 651 7.51 16.27 -27.49
CA ALA A 651 6.05 16.39 -27.33
C ALA A 651 5.38 15.09 -26.83
N LEU A 652 5.95 13.92 -27.13
CA LEU A 652 5.43 12.65 -26.60
C LEU A 652 5.78 12.47 -25.13
N SER A 653 6.98 12.88 -24.68
CA SER A 653 7.32 12.91 -23.27
C SER A 653 6.41 13.83 -22.49
N THR A 654 6.15 15.03 -23.02
CA THR A 654 5.20 15.94 -22.40
C THR A 654 3.79 15.34 -22.32
N LYS A 655 3.33 14.68 -23.39
CA LYS A 655 2.05 13.95 -23.37
C LYS A 655 2.02 12.87 -22.29
N ARG A 656 3.12 12.14 -22.07
CA ARG A 656 3.22 11.10 -21.02
C ARG A 656 3.23 11.71 -19.62
N ALA A 657 4.00 12.77 -19.38
CA ALA A 657 4.01 13.46 -18.09
C ALA A 657 2.61 14.03 -17.74
N HIS A 658 1.95 14.69 -18.69
CA HIS A 658 0.57 15.18 -18.53
C HIS A 658 -0.49 14.06 -18.48
N TYR A 659 -0.11 12.82 -18.76
CA TYR A 659 -0.97 11.65 -18.52
C TYR A 659 -0.74 11.08 -17.13
N TYR A 660 0.50 10.74 -16.77
CA TYR A 660 0.82 10.05 -15.51
C TYR A 660 0.58 10.92 -14.28
N ILE A 661 1.00 12.20 -14.29
CA ILE A 661 0.83 13.07 -13.13
C ILE A 661 -0.65 13.15 -12.68
N PRO A 662 -1.61 13.60 -13.51
CA PRO A 662 -3.00 13.69 -13.07
C PRO A 662 -3.72 12.34 -12.95
N SER A 663 -3.21 11.24 -13.52
CA SER A 663 -3.87 9.93 -13.45
C SER A 663 -3.41 9.08 -12.27
N GLN A 664 -2.21 9.30 -11.74
CA GLN A 664 -1.62 8.49 -10.69
C GLN A 664 -1.24 9.28 -9.44
N PHE A 665 -1.09 10.60 -9.53
CA PHE A 665 -0.77 11.46 -8.39
C PHE A 665 -1.97 12.34 -8.06
N ASN A 666 -2.50 12.20 -6.85
CA ASN A 666 -3.66 12.96 -6.39
C ASN A 666 -3.62 13.16 -4.88
N THR A 667 -4.66 13.80 -4.33
CA THR A 667 -4.71 14.19 -2.91
C THR A 667 -5.45 13.20 -2.02
N SER A 668 -5.75 12.00 -2.50
CA SER A 668 -6.25 10.93 -1.63
C SER A 668 -5.11 10.36 -0.77
N VAL A 669 -5.47 9.64 0.29
CA VAL A 669 -4.50 8.90 1.12
C VAL A 669 -3.72 7.84 0.33
N SER A 670 -4.29 7.34 -0.78
CA SER A 670 -3.64 6.41 -1.73
C SER A 670 -3.10 7.15 -2.97
N GLY A 671 -2.75 8.43 -2.82
CA GLY A 671 -2.54 9.36 -3.93
C GLY A 671 -1.21 9.24 -4.66
N ILE A 672 -0.49 8.12 -4.53
CA ILE A 672 0.74 7.78 -5.24
C ILE A 672 0.65 6.34 -5.80
N PRO A 673 1.34 6.01 -6.90
CA PRO A 673 1.12 4.75 -7.62
C PRO A 673 1.75 3.51 -6.99
N GLY A 674 2.72 3.67 -6.08
CA GLY A 674 3.46 2.62 -5.38
C GLY A 674 4.09 3.19 -4.12
N ASN A 675 5.09 2.49 -3.56
CA ASN A 675 5.88 2.98 -2.44
C ASN A 675 6.44 4.38 -2.73
N ASP A 676 6.60 5.22 -1.72
CA ASP A 676 7.20 6.54 -1.91
C ASP A 676 8.74 6.48 -1.99
N ASP A 677 9.36 5.39 -1.53
CA ASP A 677 10.79 5.06 -1.59
C ASP A 677 11.70 6.25 -1.24
N GLY A 678 11.57 6.72 0.01
CA GLY A 678 12.35 7.85 0.52
C GLY A 678 12.04 9.20 -0.17
N GLY A 679 10.93 9.30 -0.90
CA GLY A 679 10.53 10.48 -1.65
C GLY A 679 10.80 10.39 -3.16
N ALA A 680 11.19 9.24 -3.70
CA ALA A 680 11.40 9.03 -5.13
C ALA A 680 10.14 9.38 -5.96
N MET A 681 8.96 8.86 -5.58
CA MET A 681 7.67 9.23 -6.21
C MET A 681 7.37 10.72 -6.10
N GLY A 682 7.60 11.31 -4.93
CA GLY A 682 7.45 12.74 -4.70
C GLY A 682 8.35 13.59 -5.61
N SER A 683 9.61 13.18 -5.77
CA SER A 683 10.59 13.85 -6.62
C SER A 683 10.24 13.76 -8.10
N PHE A 684 9.77 12.58 -8.56
CA PHE A 684 9.31 12.38 -9.93
C PHE A 684 8.15 13.32 -10.28
N ALA A 685 7.16 13.44 -9.39
CA ALA A 685 6.05 14.35 -9.56
C ALA A 685 6.52 15.81 -9.62
N ALA A 686 7.33 16.24 -8.65
CA ALA A 686 7.81 17.62 -8.57
C ALA A 686 8.65 18.03 -9.80
N LEU A 687 9.63 17.22 -10.19
CA LEU A 687 10.51 17.48 -11.33
C LEU A 687 9.75 17.47 -12.66
N SER A 688 8.78 16.56 -12.82
CA SER A 688 7.88 16.53 -13.98
C SER A 688 7.01 17.78 -14.05
N MET A 689 6.47 18.24 -12.92
CA MET A 689 5.63 19.44 -12.85
C MET A 689 6.41 20.74 -13.04
N MET A 690 7.68 20.77 -12.65
CA MET A 690 8.63 21.84 -13.00
C MET A 690 9.04 21.81 -14.47
N GLY A 691 8.75 20.74 -15.20
CA GLY A 691 9.17 20.59 -16.60
C GLY A 691 10.68 20.47 -16.77
N LEU A 692 11.40 20.05 -15.72
CA LEU A 692 12.85 19.88 -15.69
C LEU A 692 13.19 18.50 -15.13
N PHE A 693 13.22 17.48 -15.99
CA PHE A 693 13.52 16.13 -15.56
C PHE A 693 15.02 15.81 -15.72
N PRO A 694 15.76 15.47 -14.64
CA PRO A 694 17.19 15.23 -14.68
C PRO A 694 17.56 13.90 -15.37
N VAL A 695 18.74 13.87 -15.98
CA VAL A 695 19.45 12.64 -16.30
C VAL A 695 20.65 12.57 -15.38
N HIS A 696 20.62 11.59 -14.49
CA HIS A 696 21.51 11.45 -13.36
C HIS A 696 22.97 11.23 -13.79
N GLY A 697 23.94 11.62 -12.96
CA GLY A 697 25.38 11.49 -13.28
C GLY A 697 25.79 12.28 -14.54
N GLN A 698 24.98 13.25 -14.96
CA GLN A 698 25.18 14.04 -16.17
C GLN A 698 24.70 15.48 -15.94
N ASP A 699 25.33 16.43 -16.64
CA ASP A 699 24.92 17.84 -16.63
C ASP A 699 23.73 18.08 -17.60
N VAL A 700 22.63 17.34 -17.43
CA VAL A 700 21.50 17.29 -18.39
C VAL A 700 20.14 17.31 -17.66
N TYR A 701 19.26 18.25 -18.04
CA TYR A 701 17.83 18.25 -17.72
C TYR A 701 16.99 18.24 -18.99
N LEU A 702 16.10 17.27 -19.15
CA LEU A 702 15.13 17.17 -20.24
C LEU A 702 13.95 18.12 -19.99
N ILE A 703 13.61 18.94 -20.98
CA ILE A 703 12.68 20.08 -20.80
C ILE A 703 11.28 19.73 -21.31
N SER A 704 10.27 19.93 -20.47
CA SER A 704 8.85 19.97 -20.84
C SER A 704 8.21 21.29 -20.37
N PRO A 705 7.04 21.70 -20.88
CA PRO A 705 6.30 22.81 -20.28
C PRO A 705 5.99 22.49 -18.82
N PRO A 706 6.20 23.44 -17.89
CA PRO A 706 5.80 23.24 -16.51
C PRO A 706 4.28 23.28 -16.37
N PHE A 707 3.79 22.67 -15.30
CA PHE A 707 2.38 22.69 -14.89
C PHE A 707 1.96 24.05 -14.29
N PHE A 708 2.91 24.97 -14.11
CA PHE A 708 2.66 26.31 -13.57
C PHE A 708 2.90 27.37 -14.65
N LYS A 709 2.26 28.54 -14.51
CA LYS A 709 2.56 29.70 -15.37
C LYS A 709 4.03 30.11 -15.25
N GLU A 710 4.53 30.09 -14.03
CA GLU A 710 5.90 30.43 -13.70
C GLU A 710 6.30 29.68 -12.44
N PHE A 711 7.54 29.25 -12.37
CA PHE A 711 8.17 28.96 -11.09
C PHE A 711 9.58 29.53 -11.05
N SER A 712 10.08 29.76 -9.85
CA SER A 712 11.44 30.20 -9.60
C SER A 712 12.06 29.45 -8.43
N ILE A 713 13.36 29.24 -8.50
CA ILE A 713 14.16 28.60 -7.45
C ILE A 713 15.24 29.60 -7.04
N ARG A 714 15.33 29.89 -5.74
CA ARG A 714 16.39 30.71 -5.17
C ARG A 714 17.46 29.80 -4.59
N ASN A 715 18.68 29.91 -5.12
CA ASN A 715 19.84 29.32 -4.48
C ASN A 715 20.19 30.12 -3.22
N ARG A 716 20.24 29.46 -2.06
CA ARG A 716 20.44 30.13 -0.76
C ARG A 716 21.86 30.68 -0.59
N ASP A 717 22.86 29.97 -1.11
CA ASP A 717 24.27 30.33 -0.91
C ASP A 717 24.67 31.57 -1.73
N THR A 718 24.20 31.63 -2.99
CA THR A 718 24.52 32.72 -3.92
C THR A 718 23.47 33.82 -3.96
N GLY A 719 22.27 33.56 -3.44
CA GLY A 719 21.10 34.43 -3.55
C GLY A 719 20.52 34.56 -4.97
N LYS A 720 21.12 33.91 -5.98
CA LYS A 720 20.65 33.94 -7.37
C LYS A 720 19.30 33.22 -7.50
N VAL A 721 18.48 33.72 -8.42
CA VAL A 721 17.15 33.16 -8.70
C VAL A 721 17.09 32.72 -10.15
N ALA A 722 16.76 31.45 -10.38
CA ALA A 722 16.40 30.93 -11.69
C ALA A 722 14.89 30.98 -11.86
N THR A 723 14.39 31.37 -13.03
CA THR A 723 12.94 31.45 -13.29
C THR A 723 12.59 30.80 -14.62
N VAL A 724 11.58 29.93 -14.61
CA VAL A 724 11.01 29.30 -15.80
C VAL A 724 9.59 29.82 -16.01
N ARG A 725 9.31 30.30 -17.21
CA ARG A 725 8.02 30.90 -17.59
C ARG A 725 7.35 30.12 -18.72
N ASN A 726 6.10 29.71 -18.49
CA ASN A 726 5.23 29.11 -19.49
C ASN A 726 4.37 30.20 -20.16
N ILE A 727 4.86 30.73 -21.28
CA ILE A 727 4.16 31.76 -22.04
C ILE A 727 2.98 31.13 -22.78
N ASN A 728 1.79 31.74 -22.66
CA ASN A 728 0.51 31.19 -23.12
C ASN A 728 0.09 29.93 -22.37
N PHE A 729 0.34 29.89 -21.05
CA PHE A 729 -0.13 28.81 -20.18
C PHE A 729 -1.64 28.54 -20.34
N ASP A 730 -1.98 27.29 -20.61
CA ASP A 730 -3.35 26.81 -20.72
C ASP A 730 -3.74 26.04 -19.44
N PRO A 731 -4.57 26.61 -18.56
CA PRO A 731 -4.98 25.97 -17.32
C PRO A 731 -5.87 24.74 -17.53
N SER A 732 -6.39 24.53 -18.75
CA SER A 732 -7.12 23.31 -19.11
C SER A 732 -6.23 22.14 -19.53
N TYR A 733 -4.91 22.37 -19.59
CA TYR A 733 -3.90 21.39 -20.02
C TYR A 733 -4.23 20.70 -21.36
N LYS A 734 -4.82 21.44 -22.31
CA LYS A 734 -5.00 20.99 -23.70
C LYS A 734 -3.84 21.42 -24.58
N SER A 735 -3.29 22.61 -24.32
CA SER A 735 -2.17 23.21 -25.05
C SER A 735 -0.86 22.98 -24.31
N ILE A 736 -0.46 21.71 -24.24
CA ILE A 736 0.67 21.25 -23.41
C ILE A 736 1.97 21.10 -24.19
N TYR A 737 2.21 21.83 -25.29
CA TYR A 737 3.39 21.59 -26.13
C TYR A 737 4.25 22.83 -26.27
N ILE A 738 5.57 22.68 -26.08
CA ILE A 738 6.55 23.74 -26.36
C ILE A 738 6.59 24.00 -27.87
N GLN A 739 6.22 25.22 -28.28
CA GLN A 739 6.41 25.69 -29.66
C GLN A 739 7.79 26.33 -29.87
N SER A 740 8.27 27.02 -28.84
CA SER A 740 9.62 27.59 -28.79
C SER A 740 10.03 27.80 -27.34
N ALA A 741 11.32 27.77 -27.05
CA ALA A 741 11.86 28.09 -25.73
C ALA A 741 13.01 29.08 -25.87
N LYS A 742 13.17 29.97 -24.88
CA LYS A 742 14.27 30.93 -24.82
C LYS A 742 14.97 30.81 -23.48
N ARG A 743 16.30 30.96 -23.49
CA ARG A 743 17.12 31.10 -22.28
C ARG A 743 17.83 32.45 -22.34
N ASP A 744 17.64 33.27 -21.32
CA ASP A 744 18.22 34.62 -21.22
C ASP A 744 17.99 35.46 -22.49
N GLY A 745 16.78 35.37 -23.05
CA GLY A 745 16.37 36.06 -24.29
C GLY A 745 16.77 35.37 -25.60
N ASN A 746 17.68 34.40 -25.56
CA ASN A 746 18.17 33.70 -26.74
C ASN A 746 17.32 32.46 -27.06
N LEU A 747 16.96 32.28 -28.33
CA LEU A 747 16.18 31.12 -28.78
C LEU A 747 16.99 29.83 -28.55
N LEU A 748 16.39 28.88 -27.83
CA LEU A 748 16.91 27.52 -27.77
C LEU A 748 16.64 26.85 -29.12
N ARG A 749 17.70 26.51 -29.85
CA ARG A 749 17.55 25.77 -31.12
C ARG A 749 17.04 24.36 -30.80
N TYR A 750 16.31 23.74 -31.72
CA TYR A 750 15.76 22.38 -31.55
C TYR A 750 16.82 21.31 -31.18
N SER A 751 18.12 21.61 -31.36
CA SER A 751 19.28 20.86 -30.88
C SER A 751 19.61 21.04 -29.37
N GLN A 752 18.74 21.70 -28.60
CA GLN A 752 18.92 22.05 -27.18
C GLN A 752 17.69 21.66 -26.35
N SER A 753 17.18 20.43 -26.54
CA SER A 753 16.12 19.85 -25.70
C SER A 753 16.58 19.53 -24.26
N TYR A 754 17.73 20.09 -23.85
CA TYR A 754 18.28 19.95 -22.50
C TYR A 754 18.94 21.24 -21.98
N VAL A 755 18.94 21.44 -20.66
CA VAL A 755 19.69 22.52 -19.97
C VAL A 755 20.78 21.92 -19.08
N PRO A 756 22.05 22.39 -19.13
CA PRO A 756 23.06 22.04 -18.14
C PRO A 756 22.79 22.69 -16.78
N SER A 757 22.84 21.92 -15.69
CA SER A 757 22.68 22.32 -14.28
C SER A 757 23.55 23.50 -13.85
N ASN A 758 24.79 23.55 -14.33
CA ASN A 758 25.77 24.60 -14.07
C ASN A 758 25.25 25.99 -14.49
N ARG A 759 24.30 26.02 -15.42
CA ARG A 759 23.68 27.23 -15.98
C ARG A 759 22.33 27.60 -15.36
N ILE A 760 21.75 26.75 -14.51
CA ILE A 760 20.59 27.09 -13.68
C ILE A 760 21.04 27.91 -12.46
N ARG A 761 22.24 27.63 -11.93
CA ARG A 761 22.80 28.31 -10.75
C ARG A 761 23.58 29.60 -11.07
N SER A 762 24.09 29.76 -12.28
CA SER A 762 24.91 30.91 -12.66
C SER A 762 24.26 31.71 -13.79
N SER A 763 23.83 32.94 -13.48
CA SER A 763 23.87 33.98 -14.51
C SER A 763 25.33 34.12 -14.98
N VAL A 764 25.50 34.09 -16.31
CA VAL A 764 26.70 34.30 -17.16
C VAL A 764 27.22 33.03 -17.89
N LEU A 765 27.32 33.18 -19.23
CA LEU A 765 27.64 32.21 -20.29
C LEU A 765 29.01 31.51 -20.17
N GLU A 766 29.09 30.23 -20.60
CA GLU A 766 30.03 29.75 -21.62
C GLU A 766 29.72 28.32 -22.12
N GLN A 767 30.10 28.02 -23.37
CA GLN A 767 29.66 26.97 -24.30
C GLN A 767 30.17 25.53 -24.05
N LYS A 768 29.36 24.54 -24.48
CA LYS A 768 29.70 23.34 -25.29
C LYS A 768 28.40 22.56 -25.56
N THR A 769 28.18 22.09 -26.78
CA THR A 769 26.97 21.38 -27.27
C THR A 769 27.44 20.42 -28.36
N TYR A 770 27.10 19.12 -28.25
CA TYR A 770 27.37 18.13 -29.29
C TYR A 770 26.09 17.80 -30.09
N ILE A 771 26.29 17.50 -31.37
CA ILE A 771 25.31 17.46 -32.47
C ILE A 771 25.09 16.01 -32.93
N LEU A 772 23.87 15.68 -33.37
CA LEU A 772 23.64 14.72 -34.46
C LEU A 772 22.82 15.39 -35.58
N ARG A 773 23.35 15.34 -36.81
CA ARG A 773 22.78 15.94 -38.05
C ARG A 773 21.64 15.09 -38.62
N PRO A 774 20.63 15.68 -39.31
CA PRO A 774 19.78 14.93 -40.23
C PRO A 774 20.31 15.05 -41.69
N HIS A 775 20.39 13.92 -42.39
CA HIS A 775 20.49 13.88 -43.85
C HIS A 775 19.08 13.83 -44.47
N HIS A 776 18.91 14.65 -45.52
CA HIS A 776 17.86 14.68 -46.53
C HIS A 776 16.45 15.20 -46.17
N ALA A 777 16.26 16.47 -46.54
CA ALA A 777 14.99 16.97 -47.06
C ALA A 777 14.66 16.27 -48.38
N ILE A 778 13.41 15.79 -48.52
CA ILE A 778 12.75 15.62 -49.81
C ILE A 778 11.36 16.24 -49.70
N GLN A 779 11.18 17.33 -50.43
CA GLN A 779 9.87 17.85 -50.84
C GLN A 779 9.23 16.86 -51.82
N THR A 780 7.97 16.54 -51.62
CA THR A 780 7.03 16.37 -52.75
C THR A 780 5.64 16.79 -52.30
N GLY A 781 5.09 17.81 -52.97
CA GLY A 781 3.66 18.06 -52.99
C GLY A 781 3.02 17.23 -54.09
N HIS A 782 1.81 16.74 -53.85
CA HIS A 782 0.79 16.63 -54.89
C HIS A 782 -0.61 16.63 -54.28
N HIS A 783 -1.47 17.44 -54.92
CA HIS A 783 -2.89 17.59 -54.69
C HIS A 783 -3.66 16.26 -54.68
N GLN A 784 -4.50 16.07 -53.66
CA GLN A 784 -5.79 15.42 -53.86
C GLN A 784 -6.89 16.23 -53.14
N ARG A 785 -7.92 16.61 -53.90
CA ARG A 785 -9.16 17.23 -53.42
C ARG A 785 -9.93 16.20 -52.58
N PRO A 786 -10.50 16.57 -51.41
CA PRO A 786 -11.46 15.71 -50.74
C PRO A 786 -12.87 15.92 -51.33
N ARG A 787 -13.52 14.81 -51.68
CA ARG A 787 -14.97 14.76 -51.88
C ARG A 787 -15.64 14.86 -50.51
N THR A 788 -16.36 15.95 -50.28
CA THR A 788 -17.25 16.16 -49.14
C THR A 788 -18.52 15.32 -49.29
N PHE A 789 -18.82 14.47 -48.31
CA PHE A 789 -20.21 14.17 -47.95
C PHE A 789 -20.68 15.29 -47.03
N THR A 790 -21.53 16.16 -47.54
CA THR A 790 -22.22 17.20 -46.79
C THR A 790 -23.23 16.56 -45.83
N THR A 791 -22.95 16.60 -44.54
CA THR A 791 -24.00 16.81 -43.54
C THR A 791 -24.00 18.30 -43.23
N ALA A 792 -25.15 18.94 -43.41
CA ALA A 792 -25.34 20.37 -43.20
C ALA A 792 -24.80 20.80 -41.83
N ALA A 793 -24.05 21.91 -41.83
CA ALA A 793 -23.35 22.43 -40.67
C ALA A 793 -24.33 22.71 -39.52
N ILE A 794 -24.18 21.95 -38.44
CA ILE A 794 -24.71 22.34 -37.13
C ILE A 794 -23.97 23.64 -36.77
N SER A 795 -24.72 24.70 -36.47
CA SER A 795 -24.11 26.00 -36.10
C SER A 795 -23.13 25.82 -34.93
N PRO A 796 -21.98 26.53 -34.90
CA PRO A 796 -20.94 26.37 -33.89
C PRO A 796 -21.43 26.50 -32.44
N VAL A 797 -22.54 27.21 -32.21
CA VAL A 797 -23.18 27.35 -30.89
C VAL A 797 -23.81 26.05 -30.42
N PHE A 798 -24.31 25.23 -31.36
CA PHE A 798 -24.94 23.94 -31.05
C PHE A 798 -23.96 22.77 -31.08
N VAL A 799 -22.75 22.95 -31.64
CA VAL A 799 -21.73 21.88 -31.71
C VAL A 799 -21.30 21.38 -30.33
N PRO A 800 -20.92 22.23 -29.35
CA PRO A 800 -20.57 21.76 -28.01
C PRO A 800 -21.75 21.06 -27.32
N PRO A 801 -22.98 21.62 -27.25
CA PRO A 801 -24.12 20.90 -26.69
C PRO A 801 -24.38 19.56 -27.38
N LEU A 802 -24.32 19.47 -28.71
CA LEU A 802 -24.55 18.21 -29.42
C LEU A 802 -23.46 17.18 -29.16
N ILE A 803 -22.19 17.59 -29.08
CA ILE A 803 -21.07 16.69 -28.79
C ILE A 803 -21.15 16.23 -27.33
N PHE A 804 -21.35 17.13 -26.37
CA PHE A 804 -21.37 16.77 -24.96
C PHE A 804 -22.62 15.95 -24.60
N ILE A 805 -23.80 16.32 -25.11
CA ILE A 805 -25.03 15.52 -24.92
C ILE A 805 -24.90 14.20 -25.68
N GLY A 806 -24.40 14.21 -26.93
CA GLY A 806 -24.23 13.00 -27.73
C GLY A 806 -23.23 12.02 -27.13
N LEU A 807 -22.11 12.51 -26.60
CA LEU A 807 -21.09 11.69 -25.95
C LEU A 807 -21.57 11.19 -24.58
N LEU A 808 -22.29 12.02 -23.81
CA LEU A 808 -22.96 11.59 -22.59
C LEU A 808 -23.97 10.48 -22.88
N VAL A 809 -24.87 10.66 -23.85
CA VAL A 809 -25.87 9.67 -24.25
C VAL A 809 -25.20 8.40 -24.79
N SER A 810 -24.12 8.52 -25.55
CA SER A 810 -23.40 7.36 -26.11
C SER A 810 -22.69 6.56 -25.02
N LEU A 811 -21.98 7.22 -24.10
CA LEU A 811 -21.32 6.55 -22.97
C LEU A 811 -22.33 5.98 -21.99
N TRP A 812 -23.45 6.68 -21.78
CA TRP A 812 -24.58 6.23 -20.98
C TRP A 812 -25.19 4.96 -21.59
N ALA A 813 -25.49 4.97 -22.89
CA ALA A 813 -26.04 3.82 -23.60
C ALA A 813 -25.05 2.64 -23.64
N TRP A 814 -23.77 2.92 -23.88
CA TRP A 814 -22.70 1.92 -23.87
C TRP A 814 -22.58 1.23 -22.51
N LYS A 815 -22.51 1.99 -21.40
CA LYS A 815 -22.44 1.38 -20.06
C LYS A 815 -23.70 0.59 -19.72
N CYS A 816 -24.89 1.10 -20.04
CA CYS A 816 -26.14 0.36 -19.83
C CYS A 816 -26.16 -0.95 -20.63
N PHE A 817 -25.71 -0.92 -21.88
CA PHE A 817 -25.60 -2.09 -22.74
C PHE A 817 -24.67 -3.15 -22.15
N TRP A 818 -23.48 -2.76 -21.69
CA TRP A 818 -22.51 -3.71 -21.12
C TRP A 818 -22.92 -4.26 -19.76
N ILE A 819 -23.62 -3.49 -18.92
CA ILE A 819 -24.16 -4.00 -17.65
C ILE A 819 -25.20 -5.10 -17.90
N VAL A 820 -26.07 -4.94 -18.90
CA VAL A 820 -27.03 -5.98 -19.28
C VAL A 820 -26.31 -7.18 -19.89
N LEU A 821 -25.34 -6.96 -20.79
CA LEU A 821 -24.63 -8.04 -21.47
C LEU A 821 -23.73 -8.88 -20.54
N LEU A 822 -23.09 -8.25 -19.55
CA LEU A 822 -22.14 -8.88 -18.62
C LEU A 822 -22.74 -9.20 -17.25
N GLN A 823 -24.06 -9.08 -17.09
CA GLN A 823 -24.74 -9.25 -15.81
C GLN A 823 -24.38 -10.55 -15.08
N ASP A 824 -24.22 -11.68 -15.79
CA ASP A 824 -23.88 -12.96 -15.16
C ASP A 824 -22.49 -12.91 -14.50
N LYS A 825 -21.54 -12.22 -15.13
CA LYS A 825 -20.18 -12.08 -14.60
C LYS A 825 -20.12 -11.12 -13.41
N LEU A 826 -21.04 -10.16 -13.36
CA LEU A 826 -21.16 -9.20 -12.27
C LEU A 826 -21.93 -9.78 -11.08
N LEU A 827 -22.95 -10.60 -11.35
CA LEU A 827 -23.79 -11.22 -10.33
C LEU A 827 -23.14 -12.49 -9.75
N TYR A 828 -22.46 -13.28 -10.59
CA TYR A 828 -21.78 -14.51 -10.18
C TYR A 828 -20.27 -14.34 -10.31
N ILE A 829 -19.63 -13.82 -9.27
CA ILE A 829 -18.22 -13.45 -9.26
C ILE A 829 -17.37 -14.68 -8.93
N SER A 830 -17.43 -15.68 -9.80
CA SER A 830 -16.87 -17.01 -9.57
C SER A 830 -15.33 -17.07 -9.65
N TRP A 831 -14.68 -15.94 -9.90
CA TRP A 831 -13.23 -15.79 -10.08
C TRP A 831 -12.58 -14.87 -9.03
N LEU A 832 -13.37 -14.23 -8.15
CA LEU A 832 -12.88 -13.32 -7.11
C LEU A 832 -13.13 -13.94 -5.72
N PRO A 833 -12.16 -13.89 -4.79
CA PRO A 833 -10.79 -13.35 -4.93
C PRO A 833 -9.96 -14.14 -5.96
N PRO A 834 -8.84 -13.57 -6.47
CA PRO A 834 -7.89 -14.32 -7.28
C PRO A 834 -7.55 -15.63 -6.55
N PHE A 835 -7.49 -16.76 -7.26
CA PHE A 835 -7.29 -18.10 -6.69
C PHE A 835 -8.51 -18.80 -6.05
N ALA A 836 -9.72 -18.20 -6.05
CA ALA A 836 -10.92 -18.86 -5.51
C ALA A 836 -11.23 -20.24 -6.12
N ARG A 837 -10.72 -20.54 -7.31
CA ARG A 837 -10.85 -21.85 -7.98
C ARG A 837 -9.76 -22.86 -7.63
N SER A 838 -8.67 -22.42 -7.01
CA SER A 838 -7.51 -23.25 -6.64
C SER A 838 -7.38 -23.51 -5.14
N GLU A 839 -8.24 -22.91 -4.30
CA GLU A 839 -8.30 -23.19 -2.86
C GLU A 839 -8.62 -24.65 -2.56
N ARG A 840 -8.06 -25.18 -1.47
CA ARG A 840 -8.23 -26.58 -1.04
C ARG A 840 -8.90 -26.62 0.33
N ILE A 841 -9.67 -27.67 0.59
CA ILE A 841 -10.26 -27.92 1.92
C ILE A 841 -9.17 -28.02 3.01
N ALA A 842 -8.00 -28.58 2.66
CA ALA A 842 -6.86 -28.73 3.55
C ALA A 842 -6.34 -27.40 4.12
N ASP A 843 -6.46 -26.31 3.34
CA ASP A 843 -5.98 -24.98 3.74
C ASP A 843 -6.74 -24.46 4.98
N TYR A 844 -7.98 -24.93 5.21
CA TYR A 844 -8.87 -24.51 6.29
C TYR A 844 -9.11 -25.60 7.36
N GLU A 845 -8.42 -26.75 7.27
CA GLU A 845 -8.72 -27.92 8.11
C GLU A 845 -8.59 -27.61 9.60
N ASN A 846 -7.56 -26.87 9.99
CA ASN A 846 -7.26 -26.55 11.39
C ASN A 846 -8.38 -25.74 12.06
N GLU A 847 -8.95 -24.75 11.35
CA GLU A 847 -10.05 -23.91 11.85
C GLU A 847 -11.39 -24.66 11.91
N CYS A 848 -11.52 -25.71 11.11
CA CYS A 848 -12.72 -26.52 11.03
C CYS A 848 -12.83 -27.55 12.17
N ARG A 849 -11.72 -27.96 12.80
CA ARG A 849 -11.74 -29.01 13.84
C ARG A 849 -12.74 -28.71 14.99
N PRO A 850 -13.45 -29.72 15.52
CA PRO A 850 -13.40 -31.14 15.16
C PRO A 850 -14.25 -31.54 13.93
N VAL A 851 -14.83 -30.59 13.19
CA VAL A 851 -15.56 -30.89 11.96
C VAL A 851 -14.58 -31.29 10.86
N GLN A 852 -14.79 -32.46 10.27
CA GLN A 852 -14.03 -32.96 9.14
C GLN A 852 -14.82 -32.74 7.85
N TRP A 853 -14.16 -32.11 6.87
CA TRP A 853 -14.75 -31.79 5.57
C TRP A 853 -14.19 -32.68 4.47
N THR A 854 -15.06 -33.14 3.58
CA THR A 854 -14.67 -33.92 2.39
C THR A 854 -15.32 -33.37 1.13
N GLU A 855 -14.62 -33.41 0.00
CA GLU A 855 -15.16 -33.06 -1.31
C GLU A 855 -15.89 -34.26 -1.92
N LYS A 856 -17.10 -34.03 -2.44
CA LYS A 856 -17.88 -34.96 -3.26
C LYS A 856 -18.13 -34.31 -4.62
N GLN A 857 -18.22 -35.15 -5.64
CA GLN A 857 -18.52 -34.72 -7.01
C GLN A 857 -19.89 -35.26 -7.42
N ILE A 858 -20.78 -34.36 -7.82
CA ILE A 858 -22.14 -34.67 -8.28
C ILE A 858 -22.34 -34.13 -9.70
N ARG A 859 -23.49 -34.43 -10.30
CA ARG A 859 -23.89 -33.87 -11.60
C ARG A 859 -25.18 -33.10 -11.47
N SER A 860 -25.22 -31.92 -12.07
CA SER A 860 -26.45 -31.16 -12.27
C SER A 860 -27.44 -31.93 -13.14
N LEU A 861 -28.70 -31.50 -13.18
CA LEU A 861 -29.74 -32.14 -14.00
C LEU A 861 -29.44 -32.09 -15.51
N ASP A 862 -28.59 -31.16 -15.95
CA ASP A 862 -28.09 -31.06 -17.34
C ASP A 862 -26.72 -31.75 -17.57
N GLY A 863 -26.20 -32.47 -16.57
CA GLY A 863 -24.93 -33.20 -16.65
C GLY A 863 -23.67 -32.41 -16.27
N THR A 864 -23.79 -31.11 -15.97
CA THR A 864 -22.67 -30.26 -15.49
C THR A 864 -22.05 -30.83 -14.22
N LYS A 865 -20.71 -30.86 -14.12
CA LYS A 865 -20.00 -31.38 -12.93
C LYS A 865 -20.03 -30.33 -11.81
N LEU A 866 -20.47 -30.74 -10.63
CA LEU A 866 -20.57 -29.88 -9.45
C LEU A 866 -19.79 -30.50 -8.28
N ALA A 867 -19.19 -29.64 -7.48
CA ALA A 867 -18.51 -30.01 -6.26
C ALA A 867 -19.40 -29.71 -5.04
N VAL A 868 -19.34 -30.59 -4.05
CA VAL A 868 -20.06 -30.45 -2.79
C VAL A 868 -19.09 -30.70 -1.64
N CYS A 869 -19.01 -29.78 -0.68
CA CYS A 869 -18.26 -30.00 0.55
C CYS A 869 -19.19 -30.61 1.61
N GLU A 870 -18.81 -31.73 2.20
CA GLU A 870 -19.56 -32.44 3.23
C GLU A 870 -18.81 -32.40 4.56
N GLY A 871 -19.42 -31.82 5.60
CA GLY A 871 -18.84 -31.61 6.92
C GLY A 871 -19.53 -32.42 8.00
N ARG A 872 -18.76 -33.20 8.78
CA ARG A 872 -19.26 -34.05 9.88
C ARG A 872 -18.39 -33.94 11.12
N ILE A 873 -18.98 -34.12 12.30
CA ILE A 873 -18.23 -34.31 13.55
C ILE A 873 -18.07 -35.83 13.78
N PRO A 874 -16.84 -36.38 13.83
CA PRO A 874 -16.63 -37.80 14.09
C PRO A 874 -17.12 -38.19 15.49
N VAL A 875 -17.98 -39.20 15.59
CA VAL A 875 -18.40 -39.78 16.87
C VAL A 875 -17.32 -40.75 17.35
N ALA A 876 -16.78 -40.58 18.55
CA ALA A 876 -15.86 -41.53 19.15
C ALA A 876 -16.58 -42.88 19.34
N GLN A 877 -16.16 -43.92 18.63
CA GLN A 877 -16.58 -45.30 18.92
C GLN A 877 -16.09 -45.67 20.33
N LYS A 878 -16.97 -45.60 21.34
CA LYS A 878 -16.82 -46.46 22.52
C LYS A 878 -17.13 -47.89 22.08
N GLN A 879 -16.12 -48.61 21.60
CA GLN A 879 -16.13 -50.06 21.59
C GLN A 879 -15.96 -50.53 23.03
N ASP A 880 -17.03 -51.06 23.62
CA ASP A 880 -16.93 -51.97 24.75
C ASP A 880 -17.40 -53.35 24.27
N PRO A 881 -16.49 -54.32 24.04
CA PRO A 881 -16.83 -55.64 23.52
C PRO A 881 -17.32 -56.60 24.62
N SER A 882 -18.02 -56.11 25.64
CA SER A 882 -18.53 -56.94 26.73
C SER A 882 -19.93 -56.53 27.23
N ASN A 883 -20.96 -56.81 26.43
CA ASN A 883 -22.31 -57.12 26.95
C ASN A 883 -23.18 -57.71 25.84
N ILE A 884 -23.04 -59.02 25.65
CA ILE A 884 -24.07 -59.88 25.07
C ILE A 884 -24.83 -60.44 26.26
N HIS A 885 -26.07 -59.99 26.51
CA HIS A 885 -27.20 -60.84 26.89
C HIS A 885 -28.49 -60.03 27.03
N ASP A 886 -29.51 -60.51 26.31
CA ASP A 886 -30.95 -60.46 26.57
C ASP A 886 -31.60 -59.13 27.00
N GLN A 887 -32.39 -58.54 26.10
CA GLN A 887 -33.83 -58.31 26.34
C GLN A 887 -34.54 -57.81 25.07
N GLY A 888 -35.57 -58.56 24.65
CA GLY A 888 -36.86 -58.00 24.28
C GLY A 888 -37.01 -57.33 22.91
N VAL A 889 -37.81 -57.96 22.06
CA VAL A 889 -38.44 -57.37 20.86
C VAL A 889 -39.19 -56.08 21.25
N GLY A 890 -38.62 -54.93 20.88
CA GLY A 890 -39.26 -53.61 20.93
C GLY A 890 -38.82 -52.83 19.69
N ALA A 891 -39.77 -52.20 18.99
CA ALA A 891 -39.59 -51.58 17.68
C ALA A 891 -38.32 -50.70 17.58
N ALA A 892 -37.42 -51.03 16.65
CA ALA A 892 -36.19 -50.27 16.41
C ALA A 892 -36.53 -48.84 15.96
N SER A 893 -36.25 -47.86 16.83
CA SER A 893 -36.36 -46.44 16.52
C SER A 893 -35.37 -46.06 15.41
N ARG A 894 -35.88 -45.57 14.27
CA ARG A 894 -35.04 -45.04 13.16
C ARG A 894 -34.10 -43.95 13.68
N ARG A 895 -32.84 -43.95 13.24
CA ARG A 895 -31.86 -42.91 13.62
C ARG A 895 -32.17 -41.62 12.87
N LYS A 896 -32.38 -40.53 13.60
CA LYS A 896 -32.72 -39.24 12.99
C LYS A 896 -31.48 -38.53 12.45
N THR A 897 -31.52 -38.13 11.18
CA THR A 897 -30.43 -37.39 10.51
C THR A 897 -30.95 -36.08 9.94
N VAL A 898 -30.28 -34.98 10.26
CA VAL A 898 -30.59 -33.65 9.77
C VAL A 898 -29.47 -33.17 8.87
N VAL A 899 -29.80 -32.85 7.63
CA VAL A 899 -28.83 -32.34 6.65
C VAL A 899 -29.09 -30.85 6.42
N ILE A 900 -28.09 -30.02 6.74
CA ILE A 900 -28.10 -28.58 6.53
C ILE A 900 -27.46 -28.29 5.17
N CYS A 901 -28.27 -27.92 4.20
CA CYS A 901 -27.89 -27.60 2.84
C CYS A 901 -27.54 -26.12 2.71
N TYR A 902 -26.25 -25.82 2.59
CA TYR A 902 -25.74 -24.45 2.48
C TYR A 902 -25.59 -23.98 1.02
N PHE A 903 -26.08 -22.77 0.77
CA PHE A 903 -26.08 -22.05 -0.50
C PHE A 903 -25.30 -20.74 -0.33
N GLN A 904 -24.14 -20.62 -0.99
CA GLN A 904 -23.23 -19.48 -0.84
C GLN A 904 -23.70 -18.22 -1.58
N GLY A 905 -23.11 -17.08 -1.22
CA GLY A 905 -23.36 -15.77 -1.84
C GLY A 905 -22.73 -15.60 -3.24
N ASN A 906 -22.66 -14.34 -3.69
CA ASN A 906 -22.26 -13.94 -5.04
C ASN A 906 -20.76 -14.08 -5.39
N GLY A 907 -19.88 -14.32 -4.40
CA GLY A 907 -18.43 -14.41 -4.61
C GLY A 907 -17.73 -15.29 -3.57
N GLY A 908 -16.49 -15.68 -3.87
CA GLY A 908 -15.67 -16.58 -3.04
C GLY A 908 -15.77 -18.06 -3.41
N SER A 909 -14.82 -18.83 -2.87
CA SER A 909 -14.80 -20.30 -2.97
C SER A 909 -15.69 -20.92 -1.88
N THR A 910 -16.09 -22.19 -2.06
CA THR A 910 -16.76 -22.95 -0.99
C THR A 910 -15.82 -23.29 0.17
N PRO A 911 -14.53 -23.68 -0.04
CA PRO A 911 -13.55 -23.85 1.05
C PRO A 911 -13.44 -22.68 2.04
N LEU A 912 -13.46 -21.44 1.56
CA LEU A 912 -13.39 -20.24 2.39
C LEU A 912 -14.54 -20.13 3.40
N ARG A 913 -15.68 -20.80 3.14
CA ARG A 913 -16.86 -20.76 4.02
C ARG A 913 -16.84 -21.85 5.09
N LEU A 914 -15.98 -22.86 4.98
CA LEU A 914 -15.98 -24.02 5.87
C LEU A 914 -15.73 -23.68 7.35
N PRO A 915 -14.85 -22.73 7.73
CA PRO A 915 -14.69 -22.35 9.15
C PRO A 915 -15.98 -21.81 9.79
N LEU A 916 -16.74 -21.01 9.05
CA LEU A 916 -18.04 -20.50 9.47
C LEU A 916 -19.04 -21.65 9.66
N LEU A 917 -19.18 -22.51 8.64
CA LEU A 917 -20.09 -23.65 8.68
C LEU A 917 -19.76 -24.62 9.83
N SER A 918 -18.46 -24.85 10.07
CA SER A 918 -17.96 -25.65 11.19
C SER A 918 -18.38 -25.06 12.54
N THR A 919 -18.32 -23.74 12.68
CA THR A 919 -18.71 -23.03 13.91
C THR A 919 -20.19 -23.26 14.24
N ILE A 920 -21.05 -23.24 13.23
CA ILE A 920 -22.48 -23.48 13.40
C ILE A 920 -22.75 -24.94 13.74
N LEU A 921 -22.13 -25.88 13.01
CA LEU A 921 -22.30 -27.30 13.28
C LEU A 921 -21.85 -27.66 14.70
N ARG A 922 -20.75 -27.07 15.20
CA ARG A 922 -20.32 -27.20 16.61
C ARG A 922 -21.36 -26.66 17.58
N SER A 923 -21.95 -25.50 17.28
CA SER A 923 -22.98 -24.88 18.13
C SER A 923 -24.27 -25.71 18.17
N VAL A 924 -24.67 -26.31 17.04
CA VAL A 924 -25.84 -27.19 16.95
C VAL A 924 -25.56 -28.49 17.70
N ALA A 925 -24.42 -29.14 17.46
CA ALA A 925 -24.06 -30.40 18.10
C ALA A 925 -23.92 -30.29 19.63
N SER A 926 -23.38 -29.17 20.13
CA SER A 926 -23.24 -28.93 21.58
C SER A 926 -24.56 -28.63 22.29
N SER A 927 -25.58 -28.18 21.55
CA SER A 927 -26.87 -27.75 22.13
C SER A 927 -28.03 -28.70 21.79
N SER A 928 -27.80 -29.75 21.00
CA SER A 928 -28.83 -30.69 20.55
C SER A 928 -29.07 -31.81 21.57
N PRO A 929 -30.31 -32.35 21.66
CA PRO A 929 -30.58 -33.60 22.38
C PRO A 929 -29.75 -34.79 21.83
N ASP A 930 -29.40 -35.72 22.71
CA ASP A 930 -28.70 -36.97 22.35
C ASP A 930 -29.54 -37.79 21.35
N GLY A 931 -28.91 -38.26 20.27
CA GLY A 931 -29.52 -39.19 19.31
C GLY A 931 -29.88 -38.61 17.92
N ILE A 932 -29.63 -37.32 17.65
CA ILE A 932 -29.79 -36.71 16.31
C ILE A 932 -28.42 -36.48 15.68
N ASN A 933 -28.24 -36.96 14.44
CA ASN A 933 -27.01 -36.75 13.67
C ASN A 933 -27.14 -35.53 12.74
N TYR A 934 -26.29 -34.52 12.90
CA TYR A 934 -26.26 -33.33 12.04
C TYR A 934 -25.11 -33.38 11.05
N VAL A 935 -25.40 -33.07 9.79
CA VAL A 935 -24.42 -32.97 8.71
C VAL A 935 -24.62 -31.66 7.97
N VAL A 936 -23.53 -30.94 7.67
CA VAL A 936 -23.59 -29.77 6.79
C VAL A 936 -23.07 -30.15 5.42
N VAL A 937 -23.80 -29.80 4.36
CA VAL A 937 -23.39 -29.98 2.97
C VAL A 937 -23.47 -28.64 2.26
N ALA A 938 -22.36 -28.20 1.66
CA ALA A 938 -22.24 -26.92 0.96
C ALA A 938 -22.07 -27.15 -0.54
N LEU A 939 -22.99 -26.59 -1.33
CA LEU A 939 -22.95 -26.70 -2.79
C LEU A 939 -22.04 -25.63 -3.39
N SER A 940 -21.05 -26.05 -4.17
CA SER A 940 -20.38 -25.18 -5.13
C SER A 940 -21.17 -25.20 -6.44
N TYR A 941 -21.73 -24.07 -6.83
CA TYR A 941 -22.48 -23.97 -8.09
C TYR A 941 -21.59 -24.16 -9.31
N ARG A 942 -22.19 -24.43 -10.48
CA ARG A 942 -21.48 -24.35 -11.75
C ARG A 942 -20.72 -23.02 -11.87
N GLY A 943 -19.48 -23.08 -12.35
CA GLY A 943 -18.62 -21.90 -12.44
C GLY A 943 -17.84 -21.58 -11.16
N TYR A 944 -18.21 -22.08 -9.98
CA TYR A 944 -17.49 -21.85 -8.73
C TYR A 944 -16.57 -23.00 -8.36
N TRP A 945 -15.49 -22.67 -7.64
CA TRP A 945 -14.50 -23.63 -7.14
C TRP A 945 -14.10 -24.69 -8.20
N THR A 946 -14.16 -25.98 -7.86
CA THR A 946 -13.85 -27.10 -8.77
C THR A 946 -15.04 -27.51 -9.68
N SER A 947 -16.16 -26.79 -9.64
CA SER A 947 -17.34 -27.05 -10.47
C SER A 947 -17.20 -26.48 -11.88
N SER A 948 -17.61 -27.25 -12.89
CA SER A 948 -17.50 -26.85 -14.30
C SER A 948 -18.69 -25.99 -14.75
N GLY A 949 -18.63 -25.47 -15.98
CA GLY A 949 -19.73 -24.69 -16.58
C GLY A 949 -19.69 -23.18 -16.28
N ARG A 950 -20.66 -22.46 -16.84
CA ARG A 950 -20.86 -21.01 -16.65
C ARG A 950 -22.06 -20.78 -15.74
N ALA A 951 -21.90 -19.93 -14.73
CA ALA A 951 -22.97 -19.52 -13.84
C ALA A 951 -24.03 -18.70 -14.59
N THR A 952 -25.26 -19.19 -14.58
CA THR A 952 -26.48 -18.51 -15.05
C THR A 952 -27.61 -18.88 -14.08
N GLN A 953 -28.65 -18.06 -13.94
CA GLN A 953 -29.78 -18.39 -13.05
C GLN A 953 -30.38 -19.76 -13.38
N SER A 954 -30.75 -20.00 -14.64
CA SER A 954 -31.35 -21.27 -15.07
C SER A 954 -30.45 -22.47 -14.77
N GLY A 955 -29.14 -22.32 -14.90
CA GLY A 955 -28.18 -23.36 -14.55
C GLY A 955 -28.09 -23.61 -13.05
N ILE A 956 -28.04 -22.55 -12.25
CA ILE A 956 -27.97 -22.66 -10.79
C ILE A 956 -29.26 -23.25 -10.20
N GLU A 957 -30.41 -22.97 -10.79
CA GLU A 957 -31.69 -23.61 -10.40
C GLU A 957 -31.63 -25.14 -10.61
N LEU A 958 -31.05 -25.60 -11.74
CA LEU A 958 -30.82 -27.02 -11.99
C LEU A 958 -29.79 -27.62 -11.02
N ASP A 959 -28.74 -26.88 -10.68
CA ASP A 959 -27.72 -27.31 -9.71
C ASP A 959 -28.31 -27.51 -8.31
N ALA A 960 -29.13 -26.57 -7.86
CA ALA A 960 -29.80 -26.63 -6.56
C ALA A 960 -30.76 -27.82 -6.46
N GLN A 961 -31.51 -28.10 -7.53
CA GLN A 961 -32.41 -29.26 -7.58
C GLN A 961 -31.66 -30.59 -7.62
N ALA A 962 -30.60 -30.71 -8.44
CA ALA A 962 -29.74 -31.89 -8.45
C ALA A 962 -29.05 -32.14 -7.10
N PHE A 963 -28.67 -31.07 -6.41
CA PHE A 963 -28.09 -31.14 -5.08
C PHE A 963 -29.08 -31.68 -4.05
N LEU A 964 -30.33 -31.20 -4.04
CA LEU A 964 -31.38 -31.74 -3.15
C LEU A 964 -31.73 -33.20 -3.48
N ASP A 965 -31.74 -33.57 -4.77
CA ASP A 965 -31.96 -34.96 -5.20
C ASP A 965 -30.81 -35.87 -4.72
N TRP A 966 -29.57 -35.38 -4.81
CA TRP A 966 -28.39 -36.08 -4.29
C TRP A 966 -28.42 -36.23 -2.77
N VAL A 967 -28.77 -35.17 -2.02
CA VAL A 967 -28.92 -35.25 -0.56
C VAL A 967 -29.99 -36.27 -0.18
N SER A 968 -31.15 -36.21 -0.83
CA SER A 968 -32.24 -37.16 -0.60
C SER A 968 -31.78 -38.60 -0.86
N LYS A 969 -31.07 -38.85 -1.96
CA LYS A 969 -30.58 -40.19 -2.32
C LYS A 969 -29.45 -40.70 -1.41
N THR A 970 -28.52 -39.82 -1.02
CA THR A 970 -27.32 -40.19 -0.26
C THR A 970 -27.64 -40.48 1.20
N TYR A 971 -28.58 -39.73 1.80
CA TYR A 971 -28.87 -39.81 3.23
C TYR A 971 -30.16 -40.58 3.58
N THR A 972 -30.92 -41.04 2.58
CA THR A 972 -32.07 -41.92 2.79
C THR A 972 -31.64 -43.38 2.80
N THR A 973 -31.65 -44.01 3.97
CA THR A 973 -31.48 -45.45 4.18
C THR A 973 -32.71 -46.04 4.89
N LEU A 974 -32.85 -47.37 4.93
CA LEU A 974 -33.99 -48.06 5.57
C LEU A 974 -34.15 -47.73 7.08
N ASP A 975 -33.05 -47.34 7.73
CA ASP A 975 -32.96 -47.11 9.18
C ASP A 975 -32.86 -45.63 9.57
N THR A 976 -32.93 -44.70 8.61
CA THR A 976 -32.76 -43.24 8.85
C THR A 976 -34.04 -42.45 8.60
N ASP A 977 -34.39 -41.58 9.56
CA ASP A 977 -35.40 -40.52 9.38
C ASP A 977 -34.70 -39.22 8.96
N LEU A 978 -34.82 -38.83 7.68
CA LEU A 978 -34.09 -37.72 7.07
C LEU A 978 -34.92 -36.42 7.10
N GLN A 979 -34.30 -35.34 7.58
CA GLN A 979 -34.83 -33.98 7.49
C GLN A 979 -33.82 -33.04 6.82
N ILE A 980 -34.31 -32.11 6.00
CA ILE A 980 -33.47 -31.16 5.27
C ILE A 980 -33.77 -29.73 5.75
N ILE A 981 -32.72 -28.98 6.07
CA ILE A 981 -32.79 -27.54 6.34
C ILE A 981 -31.97 -26.82 5.27
N LEU A 982 -32.54 -25.82 4.61
CA LEU A 982 -31.81 -25.00 3.65
C LEU A 982 -31.31 -23.73 4.32
N TRP A 983 -30.06 -23.38 4.08
CA TRP A 983 -29.44 -22.14 4.56
C TRP A 983 -28.80 -21.43 3.38
N GLY A 984 -29.30 -20.23 3.07
CA GLY A 984 -28.72 -19.38 2.03
C GLY A 984 -28.20 -18.07 2.59
N HIS A 985 -26.99 -17.68 2.19
CA HIS A 985 -26.36 -16.40 2.52
C HIS A 985 -26.41 -15.43 1.34
N SER A 986 -26.91 -14.21 1.54
CA SER A 986 -26.96 -13.16 0.52
C SER A 986 -27.71 -13.63 -0.74
N LEU A 987 -27.11 -13.60 -1.93
CA LEU A 987 -27.66 -14.20 -3.15
C LEU A 987 -28.09 -15.67 -2.96
N GLY A 988 -27.39 -16.41 -2.11
CA GLY A 988 -27.72 -17.77 -1.71
C GLY A 988 -29.09 -17.90 -1.04
N SER A 989 -29.60 -16.87 -0.36
CA SER A 989 -30.96 -16.87 0.21
C SER A 989 -32.03 -16.88 -0.89
N ALA A 990 -31.80 -16.18 -2.00
CA ALA A 990 -32.70 -16.19 -3.15
C ALA A 990 -32.67 -17.54 -3.88
N ILE A 991 -31.48 -18.15 -3.98
CA ILE A 991 -31.31 -19.49 -4.54
C ILE A 991 -32.02 -20.53 -3.66
N ALA A 992 -31.81 -20.49 -2.33
CA ALA A 992 -32.41 -21.42 -1.38
C ALA A 992 -33.94 -21.33 -1.35
N SER A 993 -34.50 -20.12 -1.26
CA SER A 993 -35.96 -19.91 -1.28
C SER A 993 -36.59 -20.37 -2.60
N THR A 994 -35.94 -20.10 -3.75
CA THR A 994 -36.38 -20.61 -5.06
C THR A 994 -36.27 -22.14 -5.15
N ALA A 995 -35.23 -22.73 -4.55
CA ALA A 995 -35.06 -24.17 -4.51
C ALA A 995 -36.18 -24.86 -3.70
N VAL A 996 -36.61 -24.30 -2.58
CA VAL A 996 -37.78 -24.79 -1.83
C VAL A 996 -39.05 -24.73 -2.69
N ALA A 997 -39.33 -23.56 -3.28
CA ALA A 997 -40.54 -23.38 -4.10
C ALA A 997 -40.58 -24.36 -5.29
N THR A 998 -39.45 -24.60 -5.94
CA THR A 998 -39.34 -25.55 -7.04
C THR A 998 -39.40 -27.00 -6.56
N TYR A 999 -38.83 -27.32 -5.40
CA TYR A 999 -38.92 -28.65 -4.80
C TYR A 999 -40.37 -29.04 -4.49
N LEU A 1000 -41.15 -28.12 -3.88
CA LEU A 1000 -42.58 -28.31 -3.61
C LEU A 1000 -43.40 -28.55 -4.89
N SER A 1001 -43.10 -27.80 -5.95
CA SER A 1001 -43.73 -28.00 -7.25
C SER A 1001 -43.37 -29.33 -7.91
N ARG A 1002 -42.11 -29.77 -7.79
CA ARG A 1002 -41.67 -31.08 -8.31
C ARG A 1002 -42.31 -32.25 -7.57
N LEU A 1003 -42.52 -32.12 -6.25
CA LEU A 1003 -43.24 -33.09 -5.42
C LEU A 1003 -44.67 -33.33 -5.93
N GLU A 1004 -45.39 -32.25 -6.26
CA GLU A 1004 -46.74 -32.32 -6.83
C GLU A 1004 -46.75 -33.02 -8.20
N SER A 1005 -45.78 -32.72 -9.06
CA SER A 1005 -45.67 -33.31 -10.39
C SER A 1005 -45.13 -34.76 -10.44
N GLY A 1006 -44.81 -35.36 -9.29
CA GLY A 1006 -44.25 -36.72 -9.19
C GLY A 1006 -42.81 -36.86 -9.69
N GLN A 1007 -42.06 -35.77 -9.80
CA GLN A 1007 -40.70 -35.72 -10.39
C GLN A 1007 -39.56 -35.68 -9.35
N SER A 1008 -39.86 -35.86 -8.07
CA SER A 1008 -38.89 -35.82 -6.97
C SER A 1008 -38.52 -37.23 -6.47
N PRO A 1009 -37.30 -37.45 -5.95
CA PRO A 1009 -36.90 -38.73 -5.38
C PRO A 1009 -37.70 -39.07 -4.11
N SER A 1010 -38.33 -40.25 -4.10
CA SER A 1010 -39.10 -40.80 -2.98
C SER A 1010 -38.23 -41.63 -2.03
N THR A 1011 -38.57 -41.66 -0.74
CA THR A 1011 -37.96 -42.60 0.21
C THR A 1011 -38.27 -44.06 -0.14
N ALA A 1012 -37.55 -45.03 0.46
CA ALA A 1012 -37.83 -46.46 0.29
C ALA A 1012 -39.26 -46.89 0.68
N ALA A 1013 -39.99 -46.02 1.39
CA ALA A 1013 -41.40 -46.18 1.78
C ALA A 1013 -42.39 -45.31 0.96
N GLY A 1014 -41.95 -44.69 -0.15
CA GLY A 1014 -42.81 -43.92 -1.06
C GLY A 1014 -43.22 -42.52 -0.57
N SER A 1015 -42.73 -42.05 0.59
CA SER A 1015 -43.01 -40.71 1.12
C SER A 1015 -41.92 -39.70 0.73
N PRO A 1016 -42.27 -38.41 0.50
CA PRO A 1016 -41.30 -37.37 0.17
C PRO A 1016 -40.44 -36.95 1.36
N VAL A 1017 -39.18 -36.55 1.11
CA VAL A 1017 -38.28 -36.07 2.17
C VAL A 1017 -38.69 -34.64 2.59
N PRO A 1018 -38.99 -34.38 3.87
CA PRO A 1018 -39.46 -33.07 4.30
C PRO A 1018 -38.31 -32.06 4.38
N ILE A 1019 -38.53 -30.87 3.79
CA ILE A 1019 -37.76 -29.67 4.10
C ILE A 1019 -38.39 -29.05 5.36
N THR A 1020 -37.65 -29.02 6.47
CA THR A 1020 -38.18 -28.63 7.79
C THR A 1020 -37.80 -27.22 8.22
N GLY A 1021 -36.96 -26.52 7.46
CA GLY A 1021 -36.62 -25.13 7.74
C GLY A 1021 -35.88 -24.43 6.59
N LEU A 1022 -36.07 -23.11 6.50
CA LEU A 1022 -35.36 -22.24 5.57
C LEU A 1022 -34.72 -21.07 6.33
N ILE A 1023 -33.39 -20.98 6.29
CA ILE A 1023 -32.61 -19.90 6.88
C ILE A 1023 -32.16 -18.97 5.77
N MET A 1024 -32.56 -17.71 5.86
CA MET A 1024 -32.17 -16.65 4.94
C MET A 1024 -31.30 -15.64 5.68
N GLU A 1025 -29.98 -15.77 5.49
CA GLU A 1025 -28.96 -14.90 6.11
C GLU A 1025 -28.62 -13.74 5.18
N ALA A 1026 -28.64 -12.51 5.71
CA ALA A 1026 -28.46 -11.27 4.95
C ALA A 1026 -29.31 -11.24 3.66
N PRO A 1027 -30.64 -11.43 3.77
CA PRO A 1027 -31.49 -11.79 2.64
C PRO A 1027 -31.76 -10.61 1.70
N THR A 1028 -31.70 -10.88 0.40
CA THR A 1028 -32.16 -9.93 -0.63
C THR A 1028 -33.63 -10.17 -0.99
N SER A 1029 -34.44 -9.11 -1.10
CA SER A 1029 -35.85 -9.22 -1.53
C SER A 1029 -35.98 -9.46 -3.04
N SER A 1030 -35.25 -8.71 -3.87
CA SER A 1030 -35.29 -8.83 -5.34
C SER A 1030 -34.03 -8.31 -6.04
N THR A 1031 -33.78 -8.73 -7.30
CA THR A 1031 -32.73 -8.15 -8.16
C THR A 1031 -32.86 -6.63 -8.29
N LYS A 1032 -34.09 -6.11 -8.28
CA LYS A 1032 -34.36 -4.67 -8.30
C LYS A 1032 -33.79 -4.00 -7.04
N ASP A 1033 -34.07 -4.54 -5.87
CA ASP A 1033 -33.61 -3.97 -4.61
C ASP A 1033 -32.08 -4.08 -4.47
N MET A 1034 -31.49 -5.17 -4.98
CA MET A 1034 -30.04 -5.31 -5.11
C MET A 1034 -29.43 -4.21 -6.01
N LEU A 1035 -30.00 -3.94 -7.19
CA LEU A 1035 -29.54 -2.85 -8.07
C LEU A 1035 -29.73 -1.46 -7.45
N ILE A 1036 -30.82 -1.26 -6.70
CA ILE A 1036 -31.08 -0.04 -5.94
C ILE A 1036 -30.00 0.20 -4.88
N SER A 1037 -29.50 -0.88 -4.28
CA SER A 1037 -28.51 -0.83 -3.21
C SER A 1037 -27.11 -0.60 -3.75
N LEU A 1038 -26.76 -1.27 -4.85
CA LEU A 1038 -25.49 -1.08 -5.55
C LEU A 1038 -25.38 0.29 -6.23
N TYR A 1039 -26.50 0.88 -6.65
CA TYR A 1039 -26.58 2.18 -7.33
C TYR A 1039 -27.63 3.08 -6.66
N PRO A 1040 -27.36 3.61 -5.45
CA PRO A 1040 -28.35 4.35 -4.67
C PRO A 1040 -28.75 5.69 -5.30
N GLN A 1041 -27.87 6.28 -6.12
CA GLN A 1041 -28.12 7.56 -6.78
C GLN A 1041 -29.24 7.44 -7.82
N LYS A 1042 -30.36 8.14 -7.59
CA LYS A 1042 -31.57 8.10 -8.45
C LYS A 1042 -31.35 8.55 -9.90
N TRP A 1043 -30.27 9.28 -10.18
CA TRP A 1043 -29.93 9.72 -11.54
C TRP A 1043 -29.12 8.69 -12.34
N LEU A 1044 -28.63 7.64 -11.68
CA LEU A 1044 -27.94 6.54 -12.37
C LEU A 1044 -28.99 5.65 -13.07
N PRO A 1045 -28.89 5.45 -14.38
CA PRO A 1045 -29.84 4.61 -15.12
C PRO A 1045 -29.77 3.13 -14.70
N TYR A 1046 -28.64 2.72 -14.12
CA TYR A 1046 -28.32 1.33 -13.74
C TYR A 1046 -29.33 0.76 -12.75
N ARG A 1047 -29.80 1.60 -11.82
CA ARG A 1047 -30.88 1.28 -10.87
C ARG A 1047 -32.18 0.88 -11.55
N TYR A 1048 -32.41 1.31 -12.79
CA TYR A 1048 -33.61 1.05 -13.58
C TYR A 1048 -33.42 -0.04 -14.63
N LEU A 1049 -32.24 -0.68 -14.70
CA LEU A 1049 -31.96 -1.72 -15.69
C LEU A 1049 -32.58 -3.09 -15.34
N TRP A 1050 -33.15 -3.23 -14.15
CA TRP A 1050 -33.73 -4.49 -13.67
C TRP A 1050 -34.71 -5.18 -14.64
N PRO A 1051 -35.55 -4.51 -15.47
CA PRO A 1051 -36.43 -5.19 -16.43
C PRO A 1051 -35.68 -5.83 -17.61
N PHE A 1052 -34.45 -5.41 -17.87
CA PHE A 1052 -33.63 -5.88 -18.98
C PHE A 1052 -32.63 -6.96 -18.56
N LEU A 1053 -32.57 -7.28 -17.26
CA LEU A 1053 -31.74 -8.35 -16.74
C LEU A 1053 -32.33 -9.72 -17.08
N TRP A 1054 -31.43 -10.64 -17.45
CA TRP A 1054 -31.72 -12.05 -17.69
C TRP A 1054 -31.81 -12.82 -16.36
N ASN A 1055 -31.17 -12.34 -15.30
CA ASN A 1055 -31.28 -12.89 -13.95
C ASN A 1055 -32.29 -12.09 -13.10
N ASN A 1056 -33.32 -12.76 -12.60
CA ASN A 1056 -34.46 -12.20 -11.89
C ASN A 1056 -34.71 -12.94 -10.56
N TRP A 1057 -33.67 -13.19 -9.78
CA TRP A 1057 -33.80 -13.72 -8.43
C TRP A 1057 -34.71 -12.83 -7.57
N ASN A 1058 -35.76 -13.42 -7.02
CA ASN A 1058 -36.76 -12.71 -6.24
C ASN A 1058 -37.33 -13.63 -5.15
N SER A 1059 -36.92 -13.36 -3.91
CA SER A 1059 -37.34 -14.14 -2.75
C SER A 1059 -38.81 -13.93 -2.40
N SER A 1060 -39.37 -12.74 -2.63
CA SER A 1060 -40.81 -12.50 -2.45
C SER A 1060 -41.64 -13.37 -3.39
N ILE A 1061 -41.27 -13.48 -4.67
CA ILE A 1061 -41.95 -14.36 -5.63
C ILE A 1061 -41.79 -15.83 -5.24
N ALA A 1062 -40.62 -16.23 -4.72
CA ALA A 1062 -40.43 -17.58 -4.21
C ALA A 1062 -41.35 -17.87 -3.01
N MET A 1063 -41.50 -16.93 -2.07
CA MET A 1063 -42.45 -17.02 -0.95
C MET A 1063 -43.91 -17.09 -1.42
N GLU A 1064 -44.30 -16.31 -2.42
CA GLU A 1064 -45.64 -16.40 -3.03
C GLU A 1064 -45.88 -17.78 -3.66
N ARG A 1065 -44.89 -18.33 -4.36
CA ARG A 1065 -44.96 -19.68 -4.93
C ARG A 1065 -45.09 -20.73 -3.84
N MET A 1066 -44.31 -20.62 -2.75
CA MET A 1066 -44.43 -21.52 -1.59
C MET A 1066 -45.83 -21.45 -0.96
N ALA A 1067 -46.39 -20.25 -0.76
CA ALA A 1067 -47.68 -20.06 -0.12
C ALA A 1067 -48.85 -20.73 -0.87
N ARG A 1068 -48.76 -20.91 -2.19
CA ARG A 1068 -49.79 -21.63 -2.99
C ARG A 1068 -49.96 -23.08 -2.57
N TYR A 1069 -48.92 -23.70 -2.00
CA TYR A 1069 -48.95 -25.09 -1.54
C TYR A 1069 -49.58 -25.26 -0.16
N ARG A 1070 -50.02 -24.16 0.49
CA ARG A 1070 -50.67 -24.19 1.80
C ARG A 1070 -52.08 -24.80 1.78
N GLU A 1071 -52.83 -24.58 0.70
CA GLU A 1071 -54.24 -24.99 0.58
C GLU A 1071 -54.41 -26.38 -0.06
N ILE A 1072 -53.33 -27.01 -0.50
CA ILE A 1072 -53.38 -28.33 -1.14
C ILE A 1072 -53.39 -29.40 -0.02
N PRO A 1073 -54.43 -30.26 0.07
CA PRO A 1073 -54.49 -31.34 1.05
C PRO A 1073 -53.54 -32.47 0.63
N SER A 1074 -52.25 -32.25 0.84
CA SER A 1074 -51.18 -33.23 0.66
C SER A 1074 -50.27 -33.23 1.87
N SER A 1075 -49.55 -34.33 2.10
CA SER A 1075 -48.72 -34.61 3.28
C SER A 1075 -47.47 -33.72 3.43
N VAL A 1076 -47.42 -32.56 2.77
CA VAL A 1076 -46.24 -31.69 2.67
C VAL A 1076 -46.44 -30.42 3.49
N SER A 1077 -45.73 -30.30 4.62
CA SER A 1077 -45.71 -29.08 5.45
C SER A 1077 -44.79 -28.03 4.82
N LEU A 1078 -45.22 -26.77 4.81
CA LEU A 1078 -44.35 -25.65 4.46
C LEU A 1078 -43.27 -25.45 5.55
N PRO A 1079 -42.01 -25.19 5.17
CA PRO A 1079 -40.96 -24.94 6.15
C PRO A 1079 -41.11 -23.56 6.79
N PRO A 1080 -40.91 -23.43 8.11
CA PRO A 1080 -40.72 -22.13 8.75
C PRO A 1080 -39.47 -21.43 8.23
N ILE A 1081 -39.47 -20.10 8.27
CA ILE A 1081 -38.44 -19.23 7.69
C ILE A 1081 -37.78 -18.39 8.79
N LEU A 1082 -36.46 -18.44 8.89
CA LEU A 1082 -35.66 -17.54 9.72
C LEU A 1082 -34.99 -16.47 8.84
N LEU A 1083 -35.32 -15.20 9.05
CA LEU A 1083 -34.57 -14.06 8.53
C LEU A 1083 -33.50 -13.67 9.55
N LEU A 1084 -32.23 -13.96 9.25
CA LEU A 1084 -31.09 -13.58 10.07
C LEU A 1084 -30.39 -12.38 9.44
N CYS A 1085 -30.60 -11.20 10.00
CA CYS A 1085 -30.18 -9.92 9.40
C CYS A 1085 -29.02 -9.31 10.18
N ALA A 1086 -28.08 -8.71 9.47
CA ALA A 1086 -26.99 -7.92 10.04
C ALA A 1086 -27.48 -6.47 10.28
N GLU A 1087 -27.33 -5.93 11.49
CA GLU A 1087 -27.82 -4.58 11.81
C GLU A 1087 -27.07 -3.48 11.04
N LYS A 1088 -25.77 -3.68 10.81
CA LYS A 1088 -24.89 -2.76 10.09
C LYS A 1088 -24.51 -3.32 8.71
N ASP A 1089 -25.44 -3.99 8.03
CA ASP A 1089 -25.21 -4.55 6.70
C ASP A 1089 -24.91 -3.42 5.70
N GLU A 1090 -23.69 -3.42 5.19
CA GLU A 1090 -23.15 -2.46 4.24
C GLU A 1090 -23.53 -2.76 2.78
N VAL A 1091 -24.07 -3.96 2.52
CA VAL A 1091 -24.36 -4.47 1.18
C VAL A 1091 -25.87 -4.52 0.91
N ILE A 1092 -26.65 -5.01 1.89
CA ILE A 1092 -28.10 -5.20 1.80
C ILE A 1092 -28.81 -4.16 2.66
N PRO A 1093 -29.75 -3.39 2.09
CA PRO A 1093 -30.39 -2.31 2.81
C PRO A 1093 -31.40 -2.87 3.81
N ALA A 1094 -31.51 -2.22 4.97
CA ALA A 1094 -32.38 -2.67 6.07
C ALA A 1094 -33.85 -2.93 5.66
N HIS A 1095 -34.37 -2.19 4.68
CA HIS A 1095 -35.76 -2.34 4.20
C HIS A 1095 -36.04 -3.66 3.46
N ALA A 1096 -35.02 -4.37 2.97
CA ALA A 1096 -35.20 -5.65 2.28
C ALA A 1096 -35.74 -6.72 3.25
N ALA A 1097 -35.24 -6.74 4.48
CA ALA A 1097 -35.73 -7.61 5.54
C ALA A 1097 -37.15 -7.24 5.98
N ASP A 1098 -37.45 -5.94 6.11
CA ASP A 1098 -38.80 -5.44 6.43
C ASP A 1098 -39.82 -5.91 5.38
N GLN A 1099 -39.44 -5.83 4.10
CA GLN A 1099 -40.29 -6.25 2.98
C GLN A 1099 -40.53 -7.76 2.99
N LEU A 1100 -39.50 -8.58 3.17
CA LEU A 1100 -39.63 -10.04 3.21
C LEU A 1100 -40.46 -10.51 4.42
N GLU A 1101 -40.28 -9.89 5.58
CA GLU A 1101 -41.08 -10.17 6.76
C GLU A 1101 -42.55 -9.80 6.53
N GLY A 1102 -42.81 -8.62 5.95
CA GLY A 1102 -44.15 -8.16 5.60
C GLY A 1102 -44.84 -9.06 4.58
N ASP A 1103 -44.14 -9.44 3.50
CA ASP A 1103 -44.64 -10.34 2.47
C ASP A 1103 -44.93 -11.73 3.06
N GLY A 1104 -44.02 -12.29 3.85
CA GLY A 1104 -44.20 -13.58 4.52
C GLY A 1104 -45.41 -13.60 5.45
N ARG A 1105 -45.59 -12.57 6.28
CA ARG A 1105 -46.76 -12.44 7.17
C ARG A 1105 -48.06 -12.27 6.38
N ARG A 1106 -48.07 -11.48 5.30
CA ARG A 1106 -49.23 -11.30 4.41
C ARG A 1106 -49.66 -12.61 3.76
N LEU A 1107 -48.69 -13.44 3.37
CA LEU A 1107 -48.92 -14.76 2.78
C LEU A 1107 -49.24 -15.84 3.83
N GLY A 1108 -49.13 -15.50 5.12
CA GLY A 1108 -49.34 -16.40 6.25
C GLY A 1108 -48.32 -17.54 6.34
N LEU A 1109 -47.08 -17.27 5.91
CA LEU A 1109 -45.92 -18.13 6.15
C LEU A 1109 -45.44 -17.96 7.60
N ASP A 1110 -44.92 -19.04 8.20
CA ASP A 1110 -44.28 -18.97 9.51
C ASP A 1110 -42.89 -18.34 9.36
N ILE A 1111 -42.77 -17.07 9.72
CA ILE A 1111 -41.56 -16.27 9.53
C ILE A 1111 -41.12 -15.63 10.84
N ARG A 1112 -39.84 -15.78 11.16
CA ARG A 1112 -39.20 -15.19 12.33
C ARG A 1112 -38.00 -14.36 11.89
N ARG A 1113 -37.85 -13.16 12.43
CA ARG A 1113 -36.71 -12.28 12.17
C ARG A 1113 -35.82 -12.14 13.41
N LYS A 1114 -34.51 -12.08 13.18
CA LYS A 1114 -33.50 -11.67 14.17
C LYS A 1114 -32.50 -10.72 13.51
N ASP A 1115 -32.50 -9.47 13.97
CA ASP A 1115 -31.42 -8.52 13.69
C ASP A 1115 -30.29 -8.74 14.70
N VAL A 1116 -29.07 -8.92 14.20
CA VAL A 1116 -27.87 -9.22 15.00
C VAL A 1116 -27.09 -7.94 15.21
N SER A 1117 -26.97 -7.51 16.47
CA SER A 1117 -26.50 -6.16 16.76
C SER A 1117 -25.03 -5.93 16.34
N GLY A 1118 -24.82 -4.81 15.65
CA GLY A 1118 -23.56 -4.36 15.10
C GLY A 1118 -22.89 -5.34 14.12
N ALA A 1119 -23.58 -6.39 13.65
CA ALA A 1119 -23.01 -7.32 12.68
C ALA A 1119 -22.94 -6.66 11.29
N MET A 1120 -21.83 -6.87 10.59
CA MET A 1120 -21.66 -6.58 9.16
C MET A 1120 -22.18 -7.76 8.30
N HIS A 1121 -22.20 -7.59 6.97
CA HIS A 1121 -22.88 -8.49 6.02
C HIS A 1121 -22.63 -9.99 6.23
N THR A 1122 -21.40 -10.41 6.58
CA THR A 1122 -21.03 -11.84 6.79
C THR A 1122 -20.92 -12.25 8.26
N GLU A 1123 -21.17 -11.34 9.20
CA GLU A 1123 -20.87 -11.56 10.63
C GLU A 1123 -22.07 -12.02 11.45
N ALA A 1124 -23.29 -11.94 10.91
CA ALA A 1124 -24.51 -12.32 11.62
C ALA A 1124 -24.41 -13.72 12.27
N PRO A 1125 -23.97 -14.79 11.59
CA PRO A 1125 -23.78 -16.10 12.22
C PRO A 1125 -22.49 -16.25 13.05
N LEU A 1126 -21.53 -15.33 12.92
CA LEU A 1126 -20.29 -15.31 13.71
C LEU A 1126 -20.53 -14.74 15.11
N LYS A 1127 -21.40 -13.73 15.23
CA LYS A 1127 -21.73 -13.16 16.54
C LYS A 1127 -22.54 -14.13 17.39
N ILE A 1128 -22.33 -14.05 18.70
CA ILE A 1128 -22.93 -14.99 19.68
C ILE A 1128 -24.45 -15.01 19.56
N GLU A 1129 -25.09 -13.84 19.42
CA GLU A 1129 -26.56 -13.76 19.33
C GLU A 1129 -27.13 -14.43 18.08
N GLY A 1130 -26.55 -14.15 16.91
CA GLY A 1130 -27.02 -14.74 15.66
C GLY A 1130 -26.69 -16.23 15.58
N ARG A 1131 -25.51 -16.64 16.05
CA ARG A 1131 -25.13 -18.05 16.18
C ARG A 1131 -26.11 -18.85 17.03
N LYS A 1132 -26.45 -18.32 18.23
CA LYS A 1132 -27.41 -18.95 19.14
C LYS A 1132 -28.79 -19.06 18.51
N GLU A 1133 -29.25 -18.00 17.85
CA GLU A 1133 -30.56 -18.00 17.20
C GLU A 1133 -30.63 -19.01 16.05
N MET A 1134 -29.58 -19.09 15.23
CA MET A 1134 -29.51 -20.04 14.13
C MET A 1134 -29.45 -21.50 14.62
N ALA A 1135 -28.63 -21.77 15.64
CA ALA A 1135 -28.58 -23.09 16.25
C ALA A 1135 -29.93 -23.48 16.90
N LYS A 1136 -30.57 -22.54 17.61
CA LYS A 1136 -31.91 -22.72 18.20
C LYS A 1136 -32.94 -23.07 17.13
N PHE A 1137 -32.96 -22.32 16.03
CA PHE A 1137 -33.89 -22.57 14.92
C PHE A 1137 -33.68 -23.95 14.31
N ILE A 1138 -32.42 -24.34 14.06
CA ILE A 1138 -32.08 -25.67 13.52
C ILE A 1138 -32.59 -26.75 14.47
N ILE A 1139 -32.28 -26.69 15.77
CA ILE A 1139 -32.65 -27.71 16.76
C ILE A 1139 -34.17 -27.80 16.93
N GLN A 1140 -34.87 -26.66 17.00
CA GLN A 1140 -36.32 -26.60 17.14
C GLN A 1140 -37.04 -27.32 15.99
N HIS A 1141 -36.54 -27.17 14.76
CA HIS A 1141 -37.14 -27.76 13.56
C HIS A 1141 -36.50 -29.09 13.13
N SER A 1142 -35.56 -29.58 13.94
CA SER A 1142 -34.98 -30.92 13.88
C SER A 1142 -35.64 -31.90 14.84
N SER A 1143 -36.50 -31.42 15.73
CA SER A 1143 -37.24 -32.21 16.72
C SER A 1143 -38.65 -32.44 16.18
N GLY A 1144 -39.03 -33.69 15.92
CA GLY A 1144 -40.38 -33.98 15.39
C GLY A 1144 -41.43 -33.59 16.43
N GLY A 1145 -42.49 -32.90 16.00
CA GLY A 1145 -43.47 -32.31 16.90
C GLY A 1145 -44.01 -33.26 17.96
N THR A 1146 -43.88 -32.85 19.22
CA THR A 1146 -45.01 -32.90 20.15
C THR A 1146 -45.45 -31.45 20.31
N LYS A 1147 -46.69 -31.17 19.90
CA LYS A 1147 -47.40 -29.99 20.40
C LYS A 1147 -47.57 -30.10 21.91
#